data_AF-A0A7M2WXT6-F1
#
_entry.id   AF-A0A7M2WXT6-F1
#
_cell.length_a   1.000
_cell.length_b   1.000
_cell.length_c   1.000
_cell.angle_alpha   90.00
_cell.angle_beta   90.00
_cell.angle_gamma   90.00
#
_symmetry.space_group_name_H-M   'P 1'
#
loop_
_entity.id
_entity.type
_entity.pdbx_description
1 polymer ?
#
loop_
_entity_poly.entity_id
_entity_poly.type
_entity_poly.pdbx_seq_one_letter_code
_entity_poly.pdbx_strand_id
1 'polypeptide(L)'
;MGSLLLSIARRPSAKRRMTPPSPVPGVARVAAAARTAIESLEARTLFATYTVTDLGTLGGATSDGVGINNTGQAAVTADLTADGSGSSSRRAALRTGGGLTDLGTFGGPDSFAAGLNASGNVTGTAIDGSNASRAFFFNGTSKTNLGTLGGSFSIGTAINDSDQVVGSSQDEDEFGPEHAFLWQSGTMTDLGTLSTVGSDYSKALAINSSGQIAGESNTATGELHAFRRTDGALIDMGVVSGDSYSSARGINDAGLITGKSGRITNNVTLERIFLFNGTTMTNLGRLSGDNVAQGNDVNAGGVVVGYSANNSDLVDQRAVLHNGTSLVDLNTLIDAGSGWFLTEATGINDSGVIVGTGVLNGTQRAFILTPVGGGGDSTSPTAVIDTPAPANAAATVTVTVTFTDNVAVSAASIGVADIQVSRSGGGNLTVSGVTLNPNADATQIVASYTVAAPGGTWDAADDGTYTVTLLSSSVSDTSGNPAPTTSTPFTVNLSAGVGPAAVITNPATVTTAGATSGTVTVVYSDPNGVSFASIDTGDITITGGGAAGLTVTGASASPGADGSPMTVTYTFTPPGGSFDAADNDTYTISLVAGQVLDTLGNAASGTPAQFDVDIPINEPAIDPGFNGGTSVGAGFVAESAVVDLNGKVYIAGHSGDLSSGTSVGIIRRYNADGSLDSTFGSNGQVVTATGTNDAYYNIALEPTGKLVTVSGARGGDFLVARYSTKGKVAAYGTKGSAVIDLGGTAEIAFGLAAAADGSVYFAGGTTNALAFTKLDKKGKAASGFGTGGTVLLPTTSDSTVSSLVLQSNGQLVAAGDLQDTVFVARFGTDGSLDPAFNGGAVQTISALAVNSALGAVDRTVGLAVQSDGKVLVANRTSAGLFGVVRLDTAGALDATFSGDGVATADFGGDDDADSVVVQGSGEIIVIGTTDSGGSPQTAVTAFTADGDPETGFDSDGKFTVASGISDPATSLVVGGFAIKAVGTLQPDGSLVTVTSSASPTSGAGIRRLNAPGSGAVGQFGVINGKTTKLTFTDADGTLVTLSLKAGVGTARYDGTNIDLVLSSTSTASGLTVTTKGGDGRARLGRVTSDGAFGAITAKTSDITETLYINGGLTKIDVGTLSGTLAAAGNIANANFRGDLAGAVVLAGTNLGADQSIGGGDDAFAAATITKFTVAGTVAASAVGAGFDPVDGVYINGGVVIGGAASLIKTIVVKRVVDGASRFFAGAFGSIKVPGKVDPAADERFEVL
;
A
#
# COMPACT_ATOMS: atom_id res chain seq x y z
N MET A 1 -19.97 -18.12 64.16
CA MET A 1 -20.56 -19.48 64.19
C MET A 1 -20.60 -19.95 62.75
N GLY A 2 -19.97 -21.02 62.30
CA GLY A 2 -19.47 -22.21 62.96
C GLY A 2 -19.62 -23.32 61.91
N SER A 3 -18.50 -23.83 61.41
CA SER A 3 -18.32 -24.88 60.40
C SER A 3 -19.24 -26.09 60.57
N LEU A 4 -19.51 -26.85 59.48
CA LEU A 4 -19.38 -28.32 59.47
C LEU A 4 -19.68 -28.99 58.10
N LEU A 5 -18.76 -29.91 57.74
CA LEU A 5 -18.86 -31.19 57.01
C LEU A 5 -19.21 -31.18 55.50
N LEU A 6 -18.36 -31.60 54.55
CA LEU A 6 -17.51 -32.80 54.38
C LEU A 6 -18.27 -34.06 53.87
N SER A 7 -18.10 -34.39 52.58
CA SER A 7 -17.50 -35.65 52.06
C SER A 7 -17.95 -35.88 50.59
N ILE A 8 -17.03 -35.74 49.61
CA ILE A 8 -16.21 -36.77 48.93
C ILE A 8 -17.01 -37.69 47.98
N ALA A 9 -16.86 -37.50 46.66
CA ALA A 9 -16.08 -38.41 45.79
C ALA A 9 -16.07 -37.98 44.30
N ARG A 10 -14.87 -38.11 43.69
CA ARG A 10 -14.48 -38.15 42.26
C ARG A 10 -14.06 -36.81 41.57
N ARG A 11 -12.73 -36.66 41.53
CA ARG A 11 -11.91 -35.79 40.65
C ARG A 11 -12.06 -36.22 39.17
N PRO A 12 -11.90 -35.35 38.14
CA PRO A 12 -10.75 -34.47 37.94
C PRO A 12 -11.07 -32.97 37.81
N SER A 13 -10.10 -32.22 38.34
CA SER A 13 -9.75 -30.82 38.22
C SER A 13 -10.44 -30.00 37.13
N ALA A 14 -11.08 -28.90 37.55
CA ALA A 14 -11.59 -27.85 36.70
C ALA A 14 -10.52 -27.36 35.71
N LYS A 15 -10.78 -27.54 34.42
CA LYS A 15 -10.20 -26.70 33.37
C LYS A 15 -10.68 -25.27 33.61
N ARG A 16 -9.87 -24.44 34.28
CA ARG A 16 -9.86 -23.01 34.02
C ARG A 16 -9.58 -22.86 32.52
N ARG A 17 -10.62 -22.56 31.74
CA ARG A 17 -10.44 -22.03 30.39
C ARG A 17 -9.76 -20.67 30.58
N MET A 18 -8.43 -20.66 30.50
CA MET A 18 -7.69 -19.48 30.07
C MET A 18 -8.18 -19.17 28.67
N THR A 19 -8.95 -18.10 28.56
CA THR A 19 -9.19 -17.37 27.33
C THR A 19 -7.85 -16.95 26.75
N PRO A 20 -7.63 -17.08 25.43
CA PRO A 20 -6.39 -16.67 24.80
C PRO A 20 -6.17 -15.15 24.98
N PRO A 21 -4.92 -14.72 25.23
CA PRO A 21 -4.57 -13.31 25.31
C PRO A 21 -4.79 -12.62 23.96
N SER A 22 -5.45 -11.46 24.00
CA SER A 22 -5.64 -10.55 22.86
C SER A 22 -4.29 -10.00 22.36
N PRO A 23 -4.12 -9.79 21.04
CA PRO A 23 -2.90 -9.22 20.48
C PRO A 23 -2.75 -7.74 20.90
N VAL A 24 -1.58 -7.39 21.43
CA VAL A 24 -1.21 -6.04 21.88
C VAL A 24 -0.70 -5.22 20.68
N PRO A 25 -1.08 -3.93 20.53
CA PRO A 25 -0.79 -3.13 19.34
C PRO A 25 0.59 -2.45 19.37
N GLY A 26 1.56 -3.02 18.66
CA GLY A 26 2.74 -2.26 18.21
C GLY A 26 3.62 -2.96 17.16
N VAL A 27 3.06 -3.93 16.43
CA VAL A 27 3.73 -4.55 15.28
C VAL A 27 3.71 -3.65 14.03
N ALA A 28 2.77 -2.71 13.89
CA ALA A 28 2.64 -1.90 12.67
C ALA A 28 3.54 -0.63 12.61
N ARG A 29 4.24 -0.28 13.70
CA ARG A 29 5.18 0.86 13.69
C ARG A 29 6.58 0.51 13.14
N VAL A 30 6.88 -0.79 13.01
CA VAL A 30 8.19 -1.25 12.52
C VAL A 30 8.14 -1.61 11.02
N ALA A 31 6.96 -1.93 10.49
CA ALA A 31 6.78 -2.17 9.06
C ALA A 31 6.80 -0.89 8.21
N ALA A 32 6.41 0.27 8.75
CA ALA A 32 6.44 1.55 8.01
C ALA A 32 7.86 2.17 7.93
N ALA A 33 8.67 1.99 8.98
CA ALA A 33 10.08 2.35 8.95
C ALA A 33 10.88 1.40 8.04
N ALA A 34 10.53 0.11 8.01
CA ALA A 34 11.10 -0.85 7.07
C ALA A 34 10.66 -0.63 5.61
N ARG A 35 9.45 -0.11 5.34
CA ARG A 35 8.99 0.22 3.97
C ARG A 35 9.71 1.43 3.37
N THR A 36 9.97 2.46 4.18
CA THR A 36 10.74 3.64 3.73
C THR A 36 12.21 3.28 3.47
N ALA A 37 12.72 2.21 4.08
CA ALA A 37 14.08 1.69 3.84
C ALA A 37 14.19 0.74 2.63
N ILE A 38 13.07 0.29 2.05
CA ILE A 38 13.04 -0.64 0.90
C ILE A 38 12.89 0.11 -0.43
N GLU A 39 12.22 1.26 -0.47
CA GLU A 39 12.16 2.12 -1.67
C GLU A 39 13.49 2.88 -1.94
N SER A 40 14.45 2.86 -1.00
CA SER A 40 15.78 3.46 -1.19
C SER A 40 16.87 2.43 -1.54
N LEU A 41 16.52 1.21 -1.97
CA LEU A 41 17.52 0.20 -2.34
C LEU A 41 18.15 0.40 -3.73
N GLU A 42 17.58 1.22 -4.60
CA GLU A 42 18.03 1.36 -5.99
C GLU A 42 19.04 2.50 -6.26
N ALA A 43 19.42 3.26 -5.23
CA ALA A 43 20.51 4.23 -5.33
C ALA A 43 21.46 4.10 -4.12
N ARG A 44 22.38 3.14 -4.18
CA ARG A 44 23.39 2.97 -3.12
C ARG A 44 24.78 3.31 -3.65
N THR A 45 25.28 4.45 -3.17
CA THR A 45 26.60 4.99 -3.47
C THR A 45 27.67 3.95 -3.14
N LEU A 46 28.44 3.55 -4.15
CA LEU A 46 29.63 2.71 -3.98
C LEU A 46 30.71 3.52 -3.24
N PHE A 47 31.06 3.11 -2.03
CA PHE A 47 32.35 3.50 -1.44
C PHE A 47 33.44 2.75 -2.22
N ALA A 48 34.23 3.47 -3.02
CA ALA A 48 35.23 2.85 -3.87
C ALA A 48 36.43 2.30 -3.08
N THR A 49 36.83 2.98 -1.99
CA THR A 49 37.95 2.59 -1.10
C THR A 49 37.80 3.15 0.32
N TYR A 50 38.61 2.68 1.27
CA TYR A 50 38.68 3.09 2.68
C TYR A 50 40.11 3.40 3.11
N THR A 51 40.29 4.35 4.03
CA THR A 51 41.53 4.54 4.79
C THR A 51 41.44 3.79 6.10
N VAL A 52 42.53 3.12 6.49
CA VAL A 52 42.61 2.36 7.75
C VAL A 52 43.38 3.17 8.78
N THR A 53 42.74 3.44 9.92
CA THR A 53 43.36 4.11 11.07
C THR A 53 43.49 3.13 12.23
N ASP A 54 44.70 2.97 12.76
CA ASP A 54 44.96 2.21 13.99
C ASP A 54 44.41 2.97 15.21
N LEU A 55 43.58 2.32 16.02
CA LEU A 55 43.06 2.90 17.25
C LEU A 55 44.04 2.86 18.43
N GLY A 56 45.14 2.10 18.30
CA GLY A 56 46.18 1.97 19.31
C GLY A 56 45.83 1.00 20.44
N THR A 57 46.63 1.05 21.51
CA THR A 57 46.47 0.23 22.72
C THR A 57 46.61 1.11 23.97
N LEU A 58 46.38 0.54 25.17
CA LEU A 58 46.69 1.21 26.45
C LEU A 58 48.14 0.93 26.89
N GLY A 59 49.06 0.83 25.92
CA GLY A 59 50.47 0.54 26.13
C GLY A 59 50.84 -0.96 26.07
N GLY A 60 49.86 -1.86 25.99
CA GLY A 60 50.06 -3.28 25.71
C GLY A 60 50.16 -3.61 24.21
N ALA A 61 50.09 -4.90 23.87
CA ALA A 61 50.36 -5.39 22.51
C ALA A 61 49.14 -5.35 21.58
N THR A 62 47.94 -5.65 22.07
CA THR A 62 46.74 -5.86 21.22
C THR A 62 45.55 -4.97 21.59
N SER A 63 44.62 -4.82 20.65
CA SER A 63 43.34 -4.13 20.84
C SER A 63 42.23 -4.68 19.92
N ASP A 64 40.97 -4.55 20.37
CA ASP A 64 39.75 -4.91 19.63
C ASP A 64 38.80 -3.73 19.48
N GLY A 65 38.33 -3.49 18.26
CA GLY A 65 37.30 -2.50 17.97
C GLY A 65 35.92 -3.09 18.25
N VAL A 66 35.06 -2.36 18.97
CA VAL A 66 33.77 -2.90 19.44
C VAL A 66 32.58 -2.19 18.81
N GLY A 67 32.52 -0.86 18.93
CA GLY A 67 31.38 -0.08 18.47
C GLY A 67 31.78 1.36 18.19
N ILE A 68 31.04 2.03 17.30
CA ILE A 68 31.30 3.39 16.85
C ILE A 68 30.00 4.17 16.83
N ASN A 69 30.04 5.46 17.19
CA ASN A 69 28.87 6.32 17.08
C ASN A 69 29.01 7.33 15.92
N ASN A 70 27.92 8.03 15.62
CA ASN A 70 27.86 9.02 14.52
C ASN A 70 28.79 10.23 14.73
N THR A 71 29.33 10.44 15.94
CA THR A 71 30.34 11.49 16.21
C THR A 71 31.78 11.02 16.01
N GLY A 72 31.99 9.75 15.63
CA GLY A 72 33.30 9.15 15.39
C GLY A 72 34.03 8.68 16.66
N GLN A 73 33.36 8.63 17.82
CA GLN A 73 33.91 7.99 19.00
C GLN A 73 33.82 6.47 18.85
N ALA A 74 34.82 5.74 19.37
CA ALA A 74 34.85 4.29 19.30
C ALA A 74 35.09 3.65 20.66
N ALA A 75 34.31 2.62 20.98
CA ALA A 75 34.56 1.74 22.11
C ALA A 75 35.57 0.66 21.70
N VAL A 76 36.56 0.42 22.55
CA VAL A 76 37.70 -0.45 22.28
C VAL A 76 37.96 -1.32 23.51
N THR A 77 38.41 -2.55 23.31
CA THR A 77 39.04 -3.35 24.38
C THR A 77 40.52 -3.50 24.10
N ALA A 78 41.39 -2.91 24.93
CA ALA A 78 42.83 -2.85 24.67
C ALA A 78 43.66 -3.43 25.82
N ASP A 79 44.84 -3.96 25.49
CA ASP A 79 45.81 -4.38 26.50
C ASP A 79 46.43 -3.17 27.19
N LEU A 80 46.44 -3.22 28.53
CA LEU A 80 47.18 -2.31 29.39
C LEU A 80 48.61 -2.86 29.60
N THR A 81 49.63 -1.99 29.67
CA THR A 81 51.01 -2.39 30.00
C THR A 81 51.04 -3.30 31.24
N ALA A 82 51.78 -4.41 31.16
CA ALA A 82 51.96 -5.33 32.29
C ALA A 82 52.45 -4.55 33.52
N ASP A 83 51.69 -4.61 34.60
CA ASP A 83 51.97 -4.02 35.92
C ASP A 83 53.15 -4.68 36.67
N GLY A 84 54.05 -5.34 35.94
CA GLY A 84 55.11 -6.18 36.49
C GLY A 84 54.67 -7.61 36.84
N SER A 85 53.40 -8.00 36.65
CA SER A 85 52.90 -9.37 36.89
C SER A 85 53.13 -10.35 35.74
N GLY A 86 53.54 -9.89 34.56
CA GLY A 86 53.74 -10.73 33.37
C GLY A 86 52.46 -11.24 32.70
N SER A 87 51.27 -10.80 33.13
CA SER A 87 49.98 -11.08 32.49
C SER A 87 49.46 -9.84 31.77
N SER A 88 48.93 -10.02 30.55
CA SER A 88 48.28 -8.94 29.79
C SER A 88 46.84 -8.74 30.30
N SER A 89 46.58 -7.66 31.02
CA SER A 89 45.22 -7.28 31.41
C SER A 89 44.51 -6.51 30.30
N ARG A 90 43.26 -6.88 30.01
CA ARG A 90 42.42 -6.23 28.99
C ARG A 90 41.50 -5.20 29.63
N ARG A 91 41.37 -4.05 28.98
CA ARG A 91 40.60 -2.91 29.51
C ARG A 91 39.64 -2.37 28.48
N ALA A 92 38.40 -2.13 28.91
CA ALA A 92 37.43 -1.34 28.18
C ALA A 92 37.95 0.11 28.11
N ALA A 93 37.98 0.66 26.92
CA ALA A 93 38.48 1.99 26.64
C ALA A 93 37.53 2.75 25.71
N LEU A 94 37.50 4.07 25.85
CA LEU A 94 36.79 4.96 24.93
C LEU A 94 37.80 5.80 24.16
N ARG A 95 37.62 5.84 22.84
CA ARG A 95 38.41 6.64 21.92
C ARG A 95 37.70 7.97 21.66
N THR A 96 38.30 9.07 22.11
CA THR A 96 37.88 10.45 21.80
C THR A 96 39.09 11.23 21.28
N GLY A 97 39.07 11.76 20.05
CA GLY A 97 40.17 12.62 19.55
C GLY A 97 41.36 11.85 18.97
N GLY A 98 42.55 11.87 19.60
CA GLY A 98 43.79 11.15 19.17
C GLY A 98 44.22 9.92 20.00
N GLY A 99 43.64 9.67 21.18
CA GLY A 99 44.06 8.59 22.10
C GLY A 99 42.92 7.84 22.80
N LEU A 100 43.26 6.74 23.48
CA LEU A 100 42.36 5.86 24.25
C LEU A 100 42.32 6.26 25.73
N THR A 101 41.12 6.26 26.30
CA THR A 101 40.87 6.48 27.73
C THR A 101 40.45 5.17 28.40
N ASP A 102 41.24 4.66 29.35
CA ASP A 102 40.89 3.47 30.16
C ASP A 102 39.66 3.76 31.04
N LEU A 103 38.65 2.89 30.97
CA LEU A 103 37.43 2.99 31.77
C LEU A 103 37.55 2.27 33.13
N GLY A 104 38.63 1.53 33.39
CA GLY A 104 38.92 0.83 34.65
C GLY A 104 38.12 -0.46 34.86
N THR A 105 38.23 -1.07 36.05
CA THR A 105 37.51 -2.32 36.43
C THR A 105 36.70 -2.10 37.73
N PHE A 106 36.04 -3.14 38.26
CA PHE A 106 35.44 -3.13 39.61
C PHE A 106 36.37 -3.75 40.67
N GLY A 107 37.68 -3.63 40.47
CA GLY A 107 38.70 -4.17 41.38
C GLY A 107 39.27 -5.52 40.95
N GLY A 108 38.76 -6.12 39.87
CA GLY A 108 39.33 -7.30 39.21
C GLY A 108 40.33 -6.94 38.09
N PRO A 109 40.90 -7.95 37.41
CA PRO A 109 41.98 -7.74 36.43
C PRO A 109 41.51 -7.11 35.12
N ASP A 110 40.28 -7.39 34.67
CA ASP A 110 39.87 -7.09 33.28
C ASP A 110 38.54 -6.33 33.16
N SER A 111 38.38 -5.65 32.02
CA SER A 111 37.10 -5.15 31.52
C SER A 111 37.05 -5.15 30.00
N PHE A 112 35.85 -5.28 29.44
CA PHE A 112 35.56 -5.42 28.02
C PHE A 112 34.45 -4.45 27.66
N ALA A 113 34.64 -3.64 26.62
CA ALA A 113 33.56 -2.84 26.06
C ALA A 113 32.69 -3.71 25.16
N ALA A 114 31.39 -3.41 25.08
CA ALA A 114 30.44 -4.12 24.22
C ALA A 114 29.53 -3.20 23.40
N GLY A 115 29.15 -2.02 23.94
CA GLY A 115 28.28 -1.08 23.23
C GLY A 115 28.60 0.37 23.55
N LEU A 116 28.25 1.26 22.63
CA LEU A 116 28.46 2.71 22.69
C LEU A 116 27.21 3.41 22.14
N ASN A 117 26.69 4.41 22.85
CA ASN A 117 25.58 5.23 22.36
C ASN A 117 26.05 6.60 21.84
N ALA A 118 25.14 7.40 21.28
CA ALA A 118 25.45 8.70 20.67
C ALA A 118 25.95 9.74 21.69
N SER A 119 25.65 9.57 22.98
CA SER A 119 26.12 10.44 24.06
C SER A 119 27.55 10.13 24.52
N GLY A 120 28.19 9.09 23.96
CA GLY A 120 29.50 8.63 24.39
C GLY A 120 29.47 7.71 25.61
N ASN A 121 28.29 7.22 26.01
CA ASN A 121 28.14 6.29 27.12
C ASN A 121 28.47 4.88 26.66
N VAL A 122 29.18 4.13 27.50
CA VAL A 122 29.70 2.79 27.17
C VAL A 122 29.07 1.75 28.09
N THR A 123 28.68 0.62 27.52
CA THR A 123 28.36 -0.60 28.27
C THR A 123 29.34 -1.72 27.94
N GLY A 124 29.36 -2.73 28.79
CA GLY A 124 30.18 -3.91 28.64
C GLY A 124 30.25 -4.71 29.93
N THR A 125 31.35 -5.44 30.10
CA THR A 125 31.58 -6.32 31.24
C THR A 125 32.85 -5.91 31.96
N ALA A 126 32.83 -5.84 33.29
CA ALA A 126 34.01 -5.64 34.11
C ALA A 126 34.10 -6.72 35.18
N ILE A 127 35.33 -7.18 35.44
CA ILE A 127 35.60 -8.15 36.49
C ILE A 127 35.71 -7.41 37.83
N ASP A 128 34.98 -7.89 38.83
CA ASP A 128 35.06 -7.37 40.20
C ASP A 128 36.16 -8.06 41.03
N GLY A 129 36.41 -7.58 42.24
CA GLY A 129 37.42 -8.14 43.14
C GLY A 129 37.19 -9.60 43.59
N SER A 130 36.01 -10.18 43.29
CA SER A 130 35.70 -11.60 43.49
C SER A 130 35.92 -12.45 42.24
N ASN A 131 36.46 -11.85 41.18
CA ASN A 131 36.67 -12.45 39.86
C ASN A 131 35.36 -12.78 39.11
N ALA A 132 34.28 -12.08 39.42
CA ALA A 132 32.99 -12.27 38.76
C ALA A 132 32.71 -11.18 37.71
N SER A 133 32.06 -11.58 36.61
CA SER A 133 31.68 -10.67 35.52
C SER A 133 30.46 -9.84 35.91
N ARG A 134 30.55 -8.52 35.69
CA ARG A 134 29.49 -7.55 35.95
C ARG A 134 29.24 -6.70 34.74
N ALA A 135 27.99 -6.66 34.29
CA ALA A 135 27.56 -5.67 33.33
C ALA A 135 27.76 -4.26 33.93
N PHE A 136 28.24 -3.31 33.12
CA PHE A 136 28.41 -1.93 33.55
C PHE A 136 27.74 -0.92 32.61
N PHE A 137 27.45 0.26 33.15
CA PHE A 137 27.12 1.47 32.41
C PHE A 137 28.13 2.56 32.78
N PHE A 138 28.75 3.18 31.78
CA PHE A 138 29.69 4.28 31.95
C PHE A 138 29.15 5.54 31.28
N ASN A 139 28.97 6.61 32.03
CA ASN A 139 28.31 7.84 31.57
C ASN A 139 29.27 8.97 31.15
N GLY A 140 30.49 8.60 30.72
CA GLY A 140 31.57 9.56 30.45
C GLY A 140 32.39 9.99 31.68
N THR A 141 31.85 9.84 32.90
CA THR A 141 32.55 10.24 34.13
C THR A 141 32.59 9.16 35.21
N SER A 142 31.59 8.30 35.28
CA SER A 142 31.42 7.31 36.34
C SER A 142 30.98 5.97 35.75
N LYS A 143 31.55 4.88 36.31
CA LYS A 143 31.21 3.49 35.97
C LYS A 143 30.29 2.91 37.04
N THR A 144 29.11 2.45 36.62
CA THR A 144 28.07 1.86 37.47
C THR A 144 27.97 0.36 37.21
N ASN A 145 28.00 -0.45 38.28
CA ASN A 145 27.69 -1.89 38.21
C ASN A 145 26.18 -2.08 38.14
N LEU A 146 25.69 -2.84 37.16
CA LEU A 146 24.25 -3.00 36.91
C LEU A 146 23.59 -4.09 37.77
N GLY A 147 24.39 -4.92 38.46
CA GLY A 147 23.91 -6.08 39.22
C GLY A 147 23.72 -7.33 38.36
N THR A 148 22.96 -8.30 38.88
CA THR A 148 22.56 -9.56 38.22
C THR A 148 21.07 -9.81 38.44
N LEU A 149 20.49 -10.77 37.73
CA LEU A 149 19.13 -11.29 37.94
C LEU A 149 19.01 -12.25 39.15
N GLY A 150 19.97 -12.21 40.06
CA GLY A 150 20.03 -13.08 41.25
C GLY A 150 21.21 -14.07 41.21
N GLY A 151 21.77 -14.35 40.04
CA GLY A 151 22.90 -15.26 39.86
C GLY A 151 24.29 -14.63 39.99
N SER A 152 25.31 -15.37 39.53
CA SER A 152 26.73 -15.07 39.82
C SER A 152 27.41 -14.13 38.83
N PHE A 153 26.83 -13.87 37.65
CA PHE A 153 27.40 -12.96 36.66
C PHE A 153 26.37 -12.25 35.77
N SER A 154 26.80 -11.14 35.16
CA SER A 154 26.06 -10.41 34.13
C SER A 154 27.02 -9.84 33.08
N ILE A 155 26.53 -9.70 31.85
CA ILE A 155 27.26 -9.22 30.67
C ILE A 155 26.39 -8.17 29.98
N GLY A 156 26.88 -6.93 29.86
CA GLY A 156 26.24 -5.90 29.02
C GLY A 156 26.69 -6.08 27.57
N THR A 157 25.75 -6.08 26.62
CA THR A 157 26.02 -6.31 25.19
C THR A 157 25.74 -5.09 24.33
N ALA A 158 24.67 -4.35 24.61
CA ALA A 158 24.30 -3.18 23.83
C ALA A 158 23.62 -2.10 24.69
N ILE A 159 23.66 -0.87 24.20
CA ILE A 159 23.09 0.32 24.85
C ILE A 159 22.45 1.23 23.81
N ASN A 160 21.32 1.85 24.13
CA ASN A 160 20.70 2.88 23.28
C ASN A 160 20.84 4.30 23.84
N ASP A 161 20.35 5.28 23.10
CA ASP A 161 20.42 6.70 23.47
C ASP A 161 19.53 7.10 24.66
N SER A 162 18.66 6.20 25.13
CA SER A 162 17.87 6.37 26.36
C SER A 162 18.55 5.77 27.60
N ASP A 163 19.85 5.46 27.50
CA ASP A 163 20.67 4.80 28.53
C ASP A 163 20.08 3.48 29.02
N GLN A 164 19.35 2.78 28.13
CA GLN A 164 18.90 1.42 28.38
C GLN A 164 20.01 0.45 27.96
N VAL A 165 20.40 -0.44 28.88
CA VAL A 165 21.42 -1.47 28.62
C VAL A 165 20.74 -2.82 28.51
N VAL A 166 21.09 -3.60 27.50
CA VAL A 166 20.68 -5.00 27.36
C VAL A 166 21.87 -5.94 27.46
N GLY A 167 21.59 -7.21 27.72
CA GLY A 167 22.64 -8.20 27.91
C GLY A 167 22.12 -9.57 28.31
N SER A 168 23.01 -10.40 28.86
CA SER A 168 22.64 -11.64 29.55
C SER A 168 23.08 -11.62 31.01
N SER A 169 22.27 -12.22 31.88
CA SER A 169 22.57 -12.43 33.29
C SER A 169 22.10 -13.80 33.71
N GLN A 170 22.82 -14.40 34.65
CA GLN A 170 22.39 -15.62 35.31
C GLN A 170 21.27 -15.34 36.32
N ASP A 171 20.26 -16.21 36.38
CA ASP A 171 19.19 -16.21 37.39
C ASP A 171 19.59 -16.97 38.68
N GLU A 172 18.68 -17.15 39.64
CA GLU A 172 18.93 -17.42 41.09
C GLU A 172 19.79 -18.66 41.47
N ASP A 173 20.31 -19.45 40.52
CA ASP A 173 21.20 -20.59 40.78
C ASP A 173 22.64 -20.37 40.24
N GLU A 174 23.67 -20.80 40.99
CA GLU A 174 25.10 -20.65 40.65
C GLU A 174 25.52 -21.32 39.32
N PHE A 175 24.65 -22.17 38.77
CA PHE A 175 24.73 -22.80 37.45
C PHE A 175 23.44 -22.64 36.62
N GLY A 176 22.61 -21.65 36.97
CA GLY A 176 21.37 -21.32 36.28
C GLY A 176 21.62 -20.86 34.83
N PRO A 177 20.60 -20.92 33.96
CA PRO A 177 20.69 -20.47 32.59
C PRO A 177 20.91 -18.96 32.45
N GLU A 178 21.47 -18.55 31.30
CA GLU A 178 21.59 -17.15 30.93
C GLU A 178 20.27 -16.63 30.38
N HIS A 179 19.76 -15.54 30.97
CA HIS A 179 18.56 -14.85 30.53
C HIS A 179 18.90 -13.45 30.02
N ALA A 180 18.22 -13.07 28.94
CA ALA A 180 18.29 -11.74 28.38
C ALA A 180 17.72 -10.73 29.38
N PHE A 181 18.44 -9.64 29.66
CA PHE A 181 17.95 -8.58 30.53
C PHE A 181 17.80 -7.25 29.81
N LEU A 182 16.93 -6.39 30.36
CA LEU A 182 16.89 -4.95 30.11
C LEU A 182 17.14 -4.21 31.42
N TRP A 183 18.18 -3.40 31.47
CA TRP A 183 18.46 -2.49 32.57
C TRP A 183 18.04 -1.08 32.21
N GLN A 184 17.26 -0.45 33.07
CA GLN A 184 16.85 0.95 32.94
C GLN A 184 16.67 1.58 34.31
N SER A 185 17.20 2.80 34.48
CA SER A 185 17.02 3.61 35.69
C SER A 185 17.32 2.85 37.00
N GLY A 186 18.40 2.06 37.02
CA GLY A 186 18.84 1.31 38.20
C GLY A 186 18.20 -0.07 38.38
N THR A 187 17.29 -0.49 37.50
CA THR A 187 16.57 -1.78 37.63
C THR A 187 16.93 -2.72 36.49
N MET A 188 17.40 -3.92 36.80
CA MET A 188 17.59 -5.02 35.84
C MET A 188 16.31 -5.86 35.75
N THR A 189 15.77 -6.02 34.56
CA THR A 189 14.52 -6.74 34.27
C THR A 189 14.80 -7.94 33.39
N ASP A 190 14.39 -9.14 33.80
CA ASP A 190 14.44 -10.35 32.97
C ASP A 190 13.44 -10.24 31.81
N LEU A 191 13.88 -10.56 30.60
CA LEU A 191 13.06 -10.56 29.38
C LEU A 191 12.42 -11.92 29.08
N GLY A 192 12.89 -13.00 29.73
CA GLY A 192 12.43 -14.38 29.51
C GLY A 192 12.98 -15.01 28.24
N THR A 193 12.39 -16.14 27.84
CA THR A 193 12.82 -16.98 26.70
C THR A 193 11.66 -17.24 25.73
N LEU A 194 11.97 -17.66 24.49
CA LEU A 194 10.95 -18.11 23.52
C LEU A 194 10.35 -19.47 23.89
N SER A 195 11.07 -20.24 24.72
CA SER A 195 10.62 -21.53 25.20
C SER A 195 9.64 -21.39 26.36
N THR A 196 8.68 -22.31 26.41
CA THR A 196 7.83 -22.54 27.60
C THR A 196 8.03 -23.93 28.20
N VAL A 197 8.96 -24.73 27.63
CA VAL A 197 9.22 -26.13 27.97
C VAL A 197 10.65 -26.53 27.58
N GLY A 198 11.43 -27.04 28.54
CA GLY A 198 12.66 -27.82 28.26
C GLY A 198 13.98 -27.08 28.44
N SER A 199 14.27 -26.08 27.60
CA SER A 199 15.55 -25.34 27.60
C SER A 199 15.33 -23.85 27.76
N ASP A 200 15.87 -23.29 28.84
CA ASP A 200 15.70 -21.91 29.27
C ASP A 200 17.00 -21.17 28.92
N TYR A 201 17.03 -20.46 27.80
CA TYR A 201 18.18 -19.64 27.41
C TYR A 201 17.71 -18.47 26.55
N SER A 202 18.20 -17.28 26.87
CA SER A 202 18.08 -16.12 26.00
C SER A 202 19.23 -15.14 26.20
N LYS A 203 19.59 -14.44 25.12
CA LYS A 203 20.59 -13.39 25.15
C LYS A 203 20.15 -12.24 24.27
N ALA A 204 20.07 -11.05 24.86
CA ALA A 204 19.90 -9.82 24.10
C ALA A 204 21.27 -9.36 23.60
N LEU A 205 21.38 -9.08 22.30
CA LEU A 205 22.64 -8.71 21.64
C LEU A 205 22.60 -7.28 21.09
N ALA A 206 21.41 -6.75 20.78
CA ALA A 206 21.27 -5.41 20.22
C ALA A 206 19.99 -4.71 20.72
N ILE A 207 20.03 -3.38 20.83
CA ILE A 207 18.88 -2.53 21.17
C ILE A 207 18.93 -1.23 20.37
N ASN A 208 17.79 -0.80 19.83
CA ASN A 208 17.69 0.50 19.13
C ASN A 208 17.09 1.60 20.01
N SER A 209 17.08 2.84 19.51
CA SER A 209 16.60 4.02 20.23
C SER A 209 15.10 3.98 20.55
N SER A 210 14.33 3.11 19.87
CA SER A 210 12.91 2.87 20.18
C SER A 210 12.67 1.80 21.25
N GLY A 211 13.72 1.18 21.79
CA GLY A 211 13.66 0.13 22.79
C GLY A 211 13.33 -1.25 22.24
N GLN A 212 13.44 -1.45 20.92
CA GLN A 212 13.34 -2.79 20.32
C GLN A 212 14.65 -3.54 20.57
N ILE A 213 14.54 -4.82 20.93
CA ILE A 213 15.68 -5.65 21.31
C ILE A 213 15.77 -6.82 20.35
N ALA A 214 16.97 -7.12 19.87
CA ALA A 214 17.25 -8.30 19.05
C ALA A 214 18.25 -9.21 19.77
N GLY A 215 18.14 -10.51 19.54
CA GLY A 215 19.01 -11.49 20.19
C GLY A 215 18.73 -12.92 19.75
N GLU A 216 19.07 -13.87 20.61
CA GLU A 216 18.87 -15.30 20.40
C GLU A 216 18.19 -15.95 21.61
N SER A 217 17.33 -16.93 21.37
CA SER A 217 16.66 -17.69 22.43
C SER A 217 16.27 -19.08 21.95
N ASN A 218 16.24 -20.04 22.88
CA ASN A 218 15.74 -21.37 22.59
C ASN A 218 14.22 -21.35 22.40
N THR A 219 13.74 -22.00 21.34
CA THR A 219 12.31 -22.25 21.10
C THR A 219 11.77 -23.35 22.01
N ALA A 220 10.45 -23.55 21.97
CA ALA A 220 9.79 -24.66 22.68
C ALA A 220 10.26 -26.06 22.21
N THR A 221 10.88 -26.17 21.03
CA THR A 221 11.47 -27.39 20.48
C THR A 221 12.97 -27.52 20.79
N GLY A 222 13.57 -26.53 21.46
CA GLY A 222 14.97 -26.51 21.86
C GLY A 222 15.95 -26.00 20.77
N GLU A 223 15.43 -25.49 19.66
CA GLU A 223 16.23 -24.88 18.59
C GLU A 223 16.61 -23.44 18.98
N LEU A 224 17.83 -23.00 18.65
CA LEU A 224 18.27 -21.63 18.92
C LEU A 224 17.83 -20.73 17.77
N HIS A 225 16.88 -19.83 18.01
CA HIS A 225 16.38 -18.89 17.01
C HIS A 225 16.68 -17.45 17.40
N ALA A 226 16.89 -16.63 16.37
CA ALA A 226 16.89 -15.19 16.48
C ALA A 226 15.50 -14.73 16.96
N PHE A 227 15.48 -13.81 17.92
CA PHE A 227 14.24 -13.16 18.35
C PHE A 227 14.31 -11.66 18.14
N ARG A 228 13.14 -11.06 18.00
CA ARG A 228 12.91 -9.63 18.15
C ARG A 228 11.90 -9.39 19.25
N ARG A 229 12.17 -8.42 20.13
CA ARG A 229 11.26 -7.99 21.19
C ARG A 229 10.68 -6.62 20.87
N THR A 230 9.36 -6.52 20.84
CA THR A 230 8.62 -5.25 20.66
C THR A 230 7.34 -5.32 21.51
N ASP A 231 6.95 -4.22 22.14
CA ASP A 231 5.79 -4.11 23.06
C ASP A 231 5.75 -5.11 24.22
N GLY A 232 6.90 -5.63 24.63
CA GLY A 232 7.02 -6.52 25.77
C GLY A 232 7.15 -8.01 25.45
N ALA A 233 6.87 -8.43 24.21
CA ALA A 233 6.85 -9.84 23.81
C ALA A 233 8.08 -10.23 22.97
N LEU A 234 8.69 -11.39 23.26
CA LEU A 234 9.70 -12.02 22.39
C LEU A 234 8.99 -12.69 21.21
N ILE A 235 9.39 -12.33 20.00
CA ILE A 235 8.85 -12.84 18.74
C ILE A 235 9.96 -13.66 18.06
N ASP A 236 9.67 -14.92 17.77
CA ASP A 236 10.56 -15.80 17.00
C ASP A 236 10.65 -15.32 15.55
N MET A 237 11.86 -15.06 15.06
CA MET A 237 12.12 -14.66 13.68
C MET A 237 12.33 -15.85 12.74
N GLY A 238 12.44 -17.07 13.26
CA GLY A 238 12.75 -18.27 12.52
C GLY A 238 14.16 -18.27 11.93
N VAL A 239 14.33 -19.00 10.85
CA VAL A 239 15.62 -19.20 10.15
C VAL A 239 15.45 -18.95 8.65
N VAL A 240 16.56 -18.74 7.94
CA VAL A 240 16.56 -18.77 6.46
C VAL A 240 16.15 -20.17 6.00
N SER A 241 15.34 -20.26 4.95
CA SER A 241 14.86 -21.56 4.44
C SER A 241 16.01 -22.55 4.21
N GLY A 242 15.88 -23.73 4.83
CA GLY A 242 16.85 -24.81 4.80
C GLY A 242 17.91 -24.80 5.90
N ASP A 243 17.90 -23.81 6.80
CA ASP A 243 18.75 -23.73 8.00
C ASP A 243 18.07 -24.33 9.24
N SER A 244 18.80 -24.42 10.37
CA SER A 244 18.32 -25.03 11.62
C SER A 244 18.58 -24.20 12.89
N TYR A 245 19.26 -23.06 12.79
CA TYR A 245 19.40 -22.10 13.88
C TYR A 245 19.67 -20.68 13.35
N SER A 246 19.41 -19.66 14.16
CA SER A 246 19.68 -18.27 13.83
C SER A 246 20.01 -17.43 15.08
N SER A 247 20.70 -16.31 14.88
CA SER A 247 21.11 -15.37 15.94
C SER A 247 21.14 -13.95 15.38
N ALA A 248 20.48 -12.99 16.06
CA ALA A 248 20.45 -11.58 15.66
C ALA A 248 21.46 -10.75 16.47
N ARG A 249 22.35 -10.03 15.77
CA ARG A 249 23.53 -9.36 16.35
C ARG A 249 23.46 -7.84 16.32
N GLY A 250 22.79 -7.26 15.30
CA GLY A 250 22.67 -5.82 15.10
C GLY A 250 21.25 -5.40 14.76
N ILE A 251 20.84 -4.21 15.19
CA ILE A 251 19.55 -3.60 14.89
C ILE A 251 19.70 -2.09 14.71
N ASN A 252 19.14 -1.53 13.63
CA ASN A 252 19.10 -0.09 13.44
C ASN A 252 17.79 0.54 13.97
N ASP A 253 17.72 1.87 13.96
CA ASP A 253 16.56 2.63 14.43
C ASP A 253 15.29 2.45 13.57
N ALA A 254 15.44 1.98 12.32
CA ALA A 254 14.31 1.58 11.46
C ALA A 254 13.78 0.17 11.79
N GLY A 255 14.46 -0.59 12.65
CA GLY A 255 14.11 -1.96 13.01
C GLY A 255 14.60 -3.02 12.03
N LEU A 256 15.55 -2.68 11.14
CA LEU A 256 16.27 -3.68 10.35
C LEU A 256 17.22 -4.44 11.26
N ILE A 257 17.16 -5.78 11.19
CA ILE A 257 17.96 -6.66 12.05
C ILE A 257 18.89 -7.51 11.18
N THR A 258 20.16 -7.56 11.54
CA THR A 258 21.17 -8.42 10.89
C THR A 258 21.72 -9.46 11.86
N GLY A 259 22.29 -10.52 11.32
CA GLY A 259 22.83 -11.62 12.11
C GLY A 259 23.32 -12.77 11.25
N LYS A 260 23.22 -13.98 11.82
CA LYS A 260 23.53 -15.23 11.13
C LYS A 260 22.40 -16.23 11.18
N SER A 261 22.24 -16.98 10.10
CA SER A 261 21.38 -18.16 9.99
C SER A 261 22.22 -19.32 9.48
N GLY A 262 22.04 -20.52 10.03
CA GLY A 262 22.88 -21.63 9.64
C GLY A 262 22.37 -23.01 10.00
N ARG A 263 23.14 -24.01 9.55
CA ARG A 263 22.90 -25.43 9.80
C ARG A 263 24.20 -26.20 9.89
N ILE A 264 24.14 -27.38 10.49
CA ILE A 264 25.24 -28.33 10.50
C ILE A 264 24.91 -29.47 9.55
N THR A 265 25.76 -29.71 8.55
CA THR A 265 25.61 -30.81 7.59
C THR A 265 26.93 -31.56 7.49
N ASN A 266 26.94 -32.87 7.76
CA ASN A 266 28.15 -33.70 7.73
C ASN A 266 29.32 -33.14 8.58
N ASN A 267 29.02 -32.64 9.79
CA ASN A 267 29.99 -31.94 10.67
C ASN A 267 30.61 -30.67 10.08
N VAL A 268 30.02 -30.11 9.01
CA VAL A 268 30.39 -28.81 8.48
C VAL A 268 29.32 -27.80 8.87
N THR A 269 29.74 -26.74 9.55
CA THR A 269 28.90 -25.60 9.88
C THR A 269 28.73 -24.73 8.64
N LEU A 270 27.48 -24.45 8.28
CA LEU A 270 27.11 -23.60 7.17
C LEU A 270 26.31 -22.41 7.71
N GLU A 271 26.97 -21.26 7.89
CA GLU A 271 26.34 -20.00 8.32
C GLU A 271 26.34 -18.98 7.18
N ARG A 272 25.31 -18.13 7.17
CA ARG A 272 25.09 -17.07 6.18
C ARG A 272 24.59 -15.82 6.88
N ILE A 273 24.94 -14.66 6.34
CA ILE A 273 24.41 -13.38 6.80
C ILE A 273 22.95 -13.27 6.39
N PHE A 274 22.10 -12.78 7.28
CA PHE A 274 20.72 -12.41 6.93
C PHE A 274 20.45 -10.93 7.21
N LEU A 275 19.44 -10.39 6.53
CA LEU A 275 18.80 -9.11 6.86
C LEU A 275 17.30 -9.33 7.04
N PHE A 276 16.75 -8.90 8.16
CA PHE A 276 15.35 -9.01 8.51
C PHE A 276 14.67 -7.64 8.52
N ASN A 277 13.59 -7.50 7.75
CA ASN A 277 12.88 -6.23 7.55
C ASN A 277 11.61 -6.08 8.40
N GLY A 278 11.41 -6.95 9.40
CA GLY A 278 10.19 -6.97 10.22
C GLY A 278 9.20 -8.07 9.84
N THR A 279 9.26 -8.60 8.62
CA THR A 279 8.44 -9.75 8.18
C THR A 279 9.24 -10.89 7.58
N THR A 280 10.32 -10.57 6.85
CA THR A 280 11.05 -11.54 6.02
C THR A 280 12.53 -11.54 6.37
N MET A 281 13.12 -12.73 6.53
CA MET A 281 14.55 -12.94 6.70
C MET A 281 15.22 -13.22 5.35
N THR A 282 15.86 -12.20 4.79
CA THR A 282 16.55 -12.26 3.49
C THR A 282 17.97 -12.81 3.67
N ASN A 283 18.34 -13.83 2.88
CA ASN A 283 19.69 -14.37 2.86
C ASN A 283 20.64 -13.45 2.07
N LEU A 284 21.63 -12.87 2.74
CA LEU A 284 22.69 -12.04 2.12
C LEU A 284 23.94 -12.87 1.74
N GLY A 285 23.98 -14.14 2.09
CA GLY A 285 25.02 -15.07 1.68
C GLY A 285 26.32 -14.99 2.49
N ARG A 286 27.42 -15.35 1.84
CA ARG A 286 28.79 -15.43 2.34
C ARG A 286 29.76 -15.35 1.16
N LEU A 287 31.06 -15.11 1.40
CA LEU A 287 32.03 -15.06 0.31
C LEU A 287 32.17 -16.43 -0.36
N SER A 288 32.50 -16.43 -1.66
CA SER A 288 32.68 -17.68 -2.41
C SER A 288 33.79 -18.54 -1.82
N GLY A 289 33.49 -19.81 -1.56
CA GLY A 289 34.42 -20.77 -0.94
C GLY A 289 34.34 -20.84 0.59
N ASP A 290 33.63 -19.91 1.24
CA ASP A 290 33.45 -19.91 2.68
C ASP A 290 32.26 -20.75 3.14
N ASN A 291 32.33 -21.20 4.38
CA ASN A 291 31.29 -21.97 5.04
C ASN A 291 30.60 -21.18 6.17
N VAL A 292 31.22 -20.13 6.72
CA VAL A 292 30.67 -19.35 7.83
C VAL A 292 30.66 -17.86 7.51
N ALA A 293 29.57 -17.17 7.84
CA ALA A 293 29.49 -15.71 7.79
C ALA A 293 28.46 -15.18 8.81
N GLN A 294 28.71 -13.97 9.33
CA GLN A 294 27.85 -13.31 10.32
C GLN A 294 27.80 -11.81 10.06
N GLY A 295 26.59 -11.24 10.07
CA GLY A 295 26.40 -9.78 10.16
C GLY A 295 26.46 -9.35 11.62
N ASN A 296 27.28 -8.35 11.93
CA ASN A 296 27.48 -7.83 13.29
C ASN A 296 26.69 -6.55 13.53
N ASP A 297 26.61 -5.66 12.53
CA ASP A 297 25.94 -4.37 12.68
C ASP A 297 25.33 -3.89 11.35
N VAL A 298 24.36 -2.98 11.43
CA VAL A 298 23.62 -2.42 10.30
C VAL A 298 23.31 -0.95 10.52
N ASN A 299 23.67 -0.08 9.57
CA ASN A 299 23.41 1.37 9.66
C ASN A 299 22.01 1.76 9.16
N ALA A 300 21.66 3.06 9.25
CA ALA A 300 20.37 3.58 8.77
C ALA A 300 20.13 3.34 7.27
N GLY A 301 21.20 3.34 6.46
CA GLY A 301 21.14 3.01 5.04
C GLY A 301 20.94 1.51 4.75
N GLY A 302 20.88 0.65 5.77
CA GLY A 302 20.75 -0.80 5.60
C GLY A 302 22.01 -1.47 5.03
N VAL A 303 23.18 -0.85 5.24
CA VAL A 303 24.48 -1.48 4.95
C VAL A 303 24.85 -2.37 6.12
N VAL A 304 25.13 -3.64 5.85
CA VAL A 304 25.49 -4.64 6.87
C VAL A 304 26.99 -4.83 6.87
N VAL A 305 27.63 -4.85 8.05
CA VAL A 305 29.04 -5.22 8.21
C VAL A 305 29.19 -6.46 9.07
N GLY A 306 30.29 -7.19 8.91
CA GLY A 306 30.54 -8.41 9.65
C GLY A 306 31.79 -9.16 9.20
N TYR A 307 31.73 -10.50 9.16
CA TYR A 307 32.82 -11.32 8.64
C TYR A 307 32.37 -12.55 7.83
N SER A 308 33.32 -13.14 7.09
CA SER A 308 33.19 -14.41 6.36
C SER A 308 34.47 -15.26 6.48
N ALA A 309 34.34 -16.59 6.61
CA ALA A 309 35.47 -17.53 6.83
C ALA A 309 35.20 -18.97 6.31
N ASN A 310 36.27 -19.74 6.08
CA ASN A 310 36.22 -21.13 5.58
C ASN A 310 36.34 -22.23 6.68
N ASN A 311 36.44 -21.87 7.96
CA ASN A 311 36.47 -22.86 9.04
C ASN A 311 36.07 -22.24 10.40
N SER A 312 35.56 -23.07 11.32
CA SER A 312 35.11 -22.65 12.65
C SER A 312 36.24 -22.23 13.61
N ASP A 313 37.51 -22.37 13.21
CA ASP A 313 38.69 -21.90 13.96
C ASP A 313 39.10 -20.45 13.60
N LEU A 314 38.38 -19.79 12.68
CA LEU A 314 38.47 -18.36 12.34
C LEU A 314 39.86 -17.88 11.87
N VAL A 315 40.76 -18.78 11.44
CA VAL A 315 42.12 -18.42 11.05
C VAL A 315 42.15 -17.61 9.74
N ASP A 316 41.15 -17.82 8.87
CA ASP A 316 40.99 -17.14 7.56
C ASP A 316 39.83 -16.11 7.57
N GLN A 317 39.49 -15.56 8.74
CA GLN A 317 38.38 -14.61 8.89
C GLN A 317 38.66 -13.31 8.12
N ARG A 318 37.67 -12.85 7.34
CA ARG A 318 37.75 -11.61 6.55
C ARG A 318 36.59 -10.70 6.89
N ALA A 319 36.89 -9.43 7.13
CA ALA A 319 35.89 -8.40 7.35
C ALA A 319 35.09 -8.16 6.05
N VAL A 320 33.76 -8.11 6.14
CA VAL A 320 32.88 -7.95 4.98
C VAL A 320 31.89 -6.81 5.15
N LEU A 321 31.42 -6.29 4.02
CA LEU A 321 30.35 -5.31 3.91
C LEU A 321 29.34 -5.78 2.85
N HIS A 322 28.05 -5.74 3.17
CA HIS A 322 26.96 -5.96 2.22
C HIS A 322 26.24 -4.64 1.98
N ASN A 323 26.30 -4.14 0.75
CA ASN A 323 25.72 -2.84 0.39
C ASN A 323 24.25 -2.93 -0.05
N GLY A 324 23.66 -4.12 -0.16
CA GLY A 324 22.27 -4.33 -0.63
C GLY A 324 22.21 -5.14 -1.92
N THR A 325 23.27 -5.12 -2.74
CA THR A 325 23.38 -5.90 -3.98
C THR A 325 24.41 -7.02 -3.89
N SER A 326 25.50 -6.83 -3.15
CA SER A 326 26.59 -7.81 -3.06
C SER A 326 27.32 -7.77 -1.73
N LEU A 327 27.90 -8.92 -1.35
CA LEU A 327 28.82 -9.06 -0.23
C LEU A 327 30.26 -8.82 -0.70
N VAL A 328 30.93 -7.84 -0.12
CA VAL A 328 32.27 -7.35 -0.49
C VAL A 328 33.26 -7.65 0.64
N ASP A 329 34.44 -8.14 0.28
CA ASP A 329 35.57 -8.28 1.21
C ASP A 329 36.25 -6.91 1.42
N LEU A 330 36.21 -6.39 2.65
CA LEU A 330 36.75 -5.06 2.98
C LEU A 330 38.27 -4.97 2.75
N ASN A 331 38.99 -6.09 2.73
CA ASN A 331 40.41 -6.12 2.39
C ASN A 331 40.68 -5.70 0.94
N THR A 332 39.69 -5.81 0.06
CA THR A 332 39.79 -5.36 -1.34
C THR A 332 39.59 -3.85 -1.49
N LEU A 333 39.14 -3.17 -0.44
CA LEU A 333 38.82 -1.73 -0.45
C LEU A 333 39.88 -0.88 0.27
N ILE A 334 40.94 -1.48 0.79
CA ILE A 334 42.04 -0.79 1.46
C ILE A 334 43.34 -0.95 0.66
N ASP A 335 44.33 -0.09 0.92
CA ASP A 335 45.64 -0.21 0.28
C ASP A 335 46.30 -1.55 0.67
N ALA A 336 46.63 -2.38 -0.33
CA ALA A 336 47.33 -3.65 -0.16
C ALA A 336 48.73 -3.48 0.48
N GLY A 337 49.31 -2.27 0.40
CA GLY A 337 50.57 -1.90 1.06
C GLY A 337 50.43 -1.41 2.51
N SER A 338 49.21 -1.31 3.04
CA SER A 338 48.95 -0.74 4.38
C SER A 338 49.48 -1.57 5.55
N GLY A 339 49.85 -2.84 5.30
CA GLY A 339 50.24 -3.81 6.33
C GLY A 339 49.08 -4.36 7.16
N TRP A 340 47.84 -3.98 6.82
CA TRP A 340 46.62 -4.47 7.45
C TRP A 340 46.04 -5.69 6.74
N PHE A 341 45.54 -6.62 7.54
CA PHE A 341 44.59 -7.63 7.14
C PHE A 341 43.38 -7.57 8.08
N LEU A 342 42.23 -7.13 7.56
CA LEU A 342 41.01 -6.90 8.33
C LEU A 342 40.25 -8.21 8.53
N THR A 343 40.08 -8.62 9.78
CA THR A 343 39.48 -9.92 10.12
C THR A 343 38.00 -9.80 10.42
N GLU A 344 37.57 -8.75 11.11
CA GLU A 344 36.17 -8.56 11.49
C GLU A 344 35.77 -7.09 11.55
N ALA A 345 34.63 -6.75 10.97
CA ALA A 345 33.95 -5.47 11.19
C ALA A 345 32.86 -5.65 12.25
N THR A 346 32.93 -4.86 13.32
CA THR A 346 32.08 -5.03 14.53
C THR A 346 31.01 -3.95 14.66
N GLY A 347 31.24 -2.76 14.08
CA GLY A 347 30.24 -1.69 14.08
C GLY A 347 30.36 -0.77 12.87
N ILE A 348 29.25 -0.15 12.48
CA ILE A 348 29.17 0.82 11.38
C ILE A 348 28.27 2.00 11.78
N ASN A 349 28.73 3.22 11.52
CA ASN A 349 27.89 4.41 11.74
C ASN A 349 27.15 4.83 10.45
N ASP A 350 26.26 5.81 10.56
CA ASP A 350 25.42 6.24 9.42
C ASP A 350 26.21 6.91 8.30
N SER A 351 27.42 7.41 8.59
CA SER A 351 28.35 7.95 7.59
C SER A 351 29.19 6.87 6.89
N GLY A 352 28.96 5.59 7.20
CA GLY A 352 29.70 4.47 6.62
C GLY A 352 31.09 4.27 7.22
N VAL A 353 31.42 4.91 8.34
CA VAL A 353 32.67 4.67 9.08
C VAL A 353 32.52 3.35 9.84
N ILE A 354 33.49 2.46 9.66
CA ILE A 354 33.45 1.09 10.19
C ILE A 354 34.52 0.95 11.27
N VAL A 355 34.18 0.34 12.40
CA VAL A 355 35.14 -0.08 13.42
C VAL A 355 35.26 -1.60 13.41
N GLY A 356 36.44 -2.11 13.74
CA GLY A 356 36.68 -3.55 13.76
C GLY A 356 38.04 -3.94 14.29
N THR A 357 38.36 -5.22 14.10
CA THR A 357 39.63 -5.83 14.48
C THR A 357 40.32 -6.40 13.25
N GLY A 358 41.64 -6.21 13.16
CA GLY A 358 42.47 -6.79 12.12
C GLY A 358 43.90 -7.04 12.60
N VAL A 359 44.74 -7.53 11.71
CA VAL A 359 46.17 -7.78 11.95
C VAL A 359 46.98 -6.71 11.22
N LEU A 360 47.71 -5.89 11.98
CA LEU A 360 48.66 -4.91 11.47
C LEU A 360 50.08 -5.44 11.66
N ASN A 361 50.79 -5.74 10.56
CA ASN A 361 52.17 -6.24 10.59
C ASN A 361 52.39 -7.43 11.55
N GLY A 362 51.42 -8.35 11.62
CA GLY A 362 51.47 -9.56 12.45
C GLY A 362 50.95 -9.39 13.88
N THR A 363 50.44 -8.22 14.27
CA THR A 363 49.84 -7.98 15.61
C THR A 363 48.37 -7.60 15.49
N GLN A 364 47.51 -8.17 16.34
CA GLN A 364 46.08 -7.83 16.38
C GLN A 364 45.86 -6.40 16.89
N ARG A 365 45.09 -5.61 16.15
CA ARG A 365 44.84 -4.19 16.40
C ARG A 365 43.41 -3.81 16.03
N ALA A 366 42.84 -2.90 16.81
CA ALA A 366 41.58 -2.25 16.50
C ALA A 366 41.78 -1.21 15.41
N PHE A 367 40.87 -1.16 14.43
CA PHE A 367 40.90 -0.19 13.35
C PHE A 367 39.62 0.65 13.28
N ILE A 368 39.75 1.81 12.64
CA ILE A 368 38.64 2.53 11.99
C ILE A 368 38.90 2.53 10.48
N LEU A 369 37.92 2.09 9.70
CA LEU A 369 37.86 2.35 8.26
C LEU A 369 37.03 3.61 8.05
N THR A 370 37.68 4.63 7.49
CA THR A 370 36.97 5.84 7.04
C THR A 370 36.80 5.74 5.54
N PRO A 371 35.59 5.85 5.00
CA PRO A 371 35.39 5.88 3.55
C PRO A 371 36.30 6.92 2.90
N VAL A 372 37.06 6.51 1.88
CA VAL A 372 37.80 7.44 1.03
C VAL A 372 36.79 8.04 0.07
N GLY A 373 36.16 9.12 0.54
CA GLY A 373 35.13 9.85 -0.20
C GLY A 373 34.03 10.39 0.70
N GLY A 374 34.38 11.29 1.62
CA GLY A 374 33.46 12.14 2.37
C GLY A 374 33.87 12.40 3.83
N GLY A 375 34.75 13.38 4.10
CA GLY A 375 35.02 13.87 5.48
C GLY A 375 36.48 14.09 5.90
N GLY A 376 37.35 14.39 4.96
CA GLY A 376 38.66 14.99 5.15
C GLY A 376 38.99 15.52 3.79
N ASP A 377 38.58 16.76 3.53
CA ASP A 377 38.66 17.33 2.21
C ASP A 377 40.12 17.39 1.78
N SER A 378 40.50 16.51 0.84
CA SER A 378 41.82 16.47 0.22
C SER A 378 41.73 16.90 -1.25
N THR A 379 40.52 17.15 -1.73
CA THR A 379 40.29 17.71 -3.05
C THR A 379 40.60 19.19 -2.96
N SER A 380 41.45 19.68 -3.86
CA SER A 380 41.62 21.12 -3.97
C SER A 380 40.38 21.75 -4.62
N PRO A 381 39.99 22.97 -4.23
CA PRO A 381 38.93 23.69 -4.92
C PRO A 381 39.19 23.72 -6.42
N THR A 382 38.16 23.40 -7.19
CA THR A 382 38.19 23.58 -8.64
C THR A 382 37.78 25.00 -8.99
N ALA A 383 38.40 25.60 -9.99
CA ALA A 383 38.07 26.94 -10.47
C ALA A 383 37.55 26.86 -11.90
N VAL A 384 36.31 27.28 -12.10
CA VAL A 384 35.74 27.51 -13.44
C VAL A 384 35.77 29.01 -13.69
N ILE A 385 36.62 29.41 -14.64
CA ILE A 385 36.76 30.81 -15.03
C ILE A 385 35.74 31.11 -16.13
N ASP A 386 34.84 32.04 -15.85
CA ASP A 386 33.95 32.65 -16.82
C ASP A 386 34.38 34.08 -17.13
N THR A 387 34.53 34.35 -18.41
CA THR A 387 35.11 35.58 -18.95
C THR A 387 34.16 36.14 -19.98
N PRO A 388 33.16 36.94 -19.55
CA PRO A 388 32.29 37.59 -20.51
C PRO A 388 33.12 38.54 -21.38
N ALA A 389 32.80 38.59 -22.68
CA ALA A 389 33.39 39.60 -23.54
C ALA A 389 32.99 40.98 -23.00
N PRO A 390 33.93 41.94 -22.94
CA PRO A 390 33.62 43.29 -22.51
C PRO A 390 32.59 43.91 -23.46
N ALA A 391 31.62 44.64 -22.91
CA ALA A 391 30.74 45.46 -23.73
C ALA A 391 31.54 46.61 -24.37
N ASN A 392 31.19 46.96 -25.61
CA ASN A 392 31.81 48.08 -26.32
C ASN A 392 31.66 49.39 -25.50
N ALA A 393 32.74 50.17 -25.40
CA ALA A 393 32.91 51.38 -24.60
C ALA A 393 32.89 51.22 -23.06
N ALA A 394 32.88 49.99 -22.53
CA ALA A 394 32.97 49.77 -21.08
C ALA A 394 34.36 50.12 -20.53
N ALA A 395 34.44 50.77 -19.37
CA ALA A 395 35.72 51.10 -18.72
C ALA A 395 36.38 49.90 -18.01
N THR A 396 35.57 48.91 -17.63
CA THR A 396 36.00 47.70 -16.92
C THR A 396 35.21 46.50 -17.42
N VAL A 397 35.78 45.30 -17.29
CA VAL A 397 35.07 44.02 -17.47
C VAL A 397 35.10 43.23 -16.16
N THR A 398 34.03 42.49 -15.89
CA THR A 398 33.96 41.59 -14.74
C THR A 398 34.36 40.19 -15.18
N VAL A 399 35.41 39.64 -14.58
CA VAL A 399 35.78 38.22 -14.73
C VAL A 399 35.21 37.47 -13.54
N THR A 400 34.44 36.42 -13.79
CA THR A 400 33.85 35.61 -12.73
C THR A 400 34.62 34.31 -12.59
N VAL A 401 35.00 33.94 -11.38
CA VAL A 401 35.59 32.63 -11.10
C VAL A 401 34.70 31.92 -10.11
N THR A 402 34.13 30.80 -10.54
CA THR A 402 33.35 29.92 -9.67
C THR A 402 34.31 28.91 -9.07
N PHE A 403 34.61 29.10 -7.80
CA PHE A 403 35.34 28.10 -7.01
C PHE A 403 34.32 27.10 -6.47
N THR A 404 34.50 25.83 -6.82
CA THR A 404 33.66 24.74 -6.30
C THR A 404 34.54 23.72 -5.61
N ASP A 405 34.10 23.31 -4.45
CA ASP A 405 34.76 22.32 -3.65
C ASP A 405 33.72 21.36 -3.04
N ASN A 406 34.11 20.12 -2.77
CA ASN A 406 33.20 19.13 -2.21
C ASN A 406 32.88 19.36 -0.72
N VAL A 407 33.61 20.22 -0.01
CA VAL A 407 33.32 20.58 1.38
C VAL A 407 33.08 22.08 1.55
N ALA A 408 34.08 22.93 1.37
CA ALA A 408 33.91 24.38 1.42
C ALA A 408 35.16 25.13 0.97
N VAL A 409 35.00 26.05 0.03
CA VAL A 409 36.00 27.07 -0.34
C VAL A 409 36.10 28.11 0.79
N SER A 410 37.33 28.52 1.16
CA SER A 410 37.52 29.58 2.15
C SER A 410 37.37 30.97 1.53
N ALA A 411 36.35 31.72 1.93
CA ALA A 411 36.11 33.09 1.45
C ALA A 411 37.26 34.04 1.83
N ALA A 412 37.93 33.78 2.96
CA ALA A 412 39.06 34.56 3.44
C ALA A 412 40.34 34.38 2.60
N SER A 413 40.42 33.33 1.79
CA SER A 413 41.56 33.07 0.90
C SER A 413 41.47 33.85 -0.42
N ILE A 414 40.34 34.48 -0.73
CA ILE A 414 40.08 35.12 -2.04
C ILE A 414 40.33 36.64 -1.99
N GLY A 415 41.21 37.14 -2.87
CA GLY A 415 41.60 38.53 -3.00
C GLY A 415 41.96 38.97 -4.43
N VAL A 416 42.16 40.27 -4.64
CA VAL A 416 42.44 40.85 -5.98
C VAL A 416 43.75 40.36 -6.63
N ALA A 417 44.62 39.70 -5.88
CA ALA A 417 45.91 39.20 -6.34
C ALA A 417 45.86 37.76 -6.88
N ASP A 418 44.70 37.10 -6.80
CA ASP A 418 44.58 35.67 -7.08
C ASP A 418 44.61 35.39 -8.59
N ILE A 419 44.17 36.35 -9.39
CA ILE A 419 44.17 36.26 -10.85
C ILE A 419 45.12 37.28 -11.48
N GLN A 420 45.69 36.90 -12.62
CA GLN A 420 46.42 37.77 -13.53
C GLN A 420 45.72 37.76 -14.89
N VAL A 421 45.39 38.94 -15.41
CA VAL A 421 44.84 39.07 -16.77
C VAL A 421 45.90 39.69 -17.67
N SER A 422 46.21 39.04 -18.78
CA SER A 422 47.25 39.47 -19.73
C SER A 422 46.76 39.43 -21.16
N ARG A 423 47.18 40.39 -21.99
CA ARG A 423 46.92 40.37 -23.44
C ARG A 423 48.05 39.62 -24.15
N SER A 424 47.72 38.77 -25.10
CA SER A 424 48.73 38.07 -25.92
C SER A 424 49.63 39.09 -26.64
N GLY A 425 50.93 39.04 -26.38
CA GLY A 425 51.91 40.01 -26.90
C GLY A 425 51.93 41.40 -26.23
N GLY A 426 51.14 41.61 -25.17
CA GLY A 426 51.04 42.86 -24.42
C GLY A 426 51.40 42.72 -22.93
N GLY A 427 51.16 43.79 -22.15
CA GLY A 427 51.36 43.81 -20.70
C GLY A 427 50.16 43.27 -19.90
N ASN A 428 50.33 43.16 -18.59
CA ASN A 428 49.26 42.78 -17.66
C ASN A 428 48.23 43.91 -17.52
N LEU A 429 46.95 43.54 -17.44
CA LEU A 429 45.86 44.45 -17.11
C LEU A 429 45.76 44.63 -15.59
N THR A 430 45.16 45.74 -15.17
CA THR A 430 44.98 46.05 -13.75
C THR A 430 43.69 45.40 -13.23
N VAL A 431 43.81 44.54 -12.22
CA VAL A 431 42.69 44.00 -11.43
C VAL A 431 42.49 44.92 -10.22
N SER A 432 41.31 45.52 -10.10
CA SER A 432 41.06 46.66 -9.19
C SER A 432 40.11 46.36 -8.03
N GLY A 433 39.39 45.23 -8.06
CA GLY A 433 38.45 44.83 -7.01
C GLY A 433 37.96 43.38 -7.18
N VAL A 434 37.46 42.79 -6.09
CA VAL A 434 36.80 41.48 -6.06
C VAL A 434 35.57 41.54 -5.14
N THR A 435 34.45 40.94 -5.56
CA THR A 435 33.25 40.74 -4.74
C THR A 435 32.85 39.27 -4.70
N LEU A 436 32.40 38.77 -3.55
CA LEU A 436 32.11 37.36 -3.32
C LEU A 436 30.61 37.11 -3.12
N ASN A 437 30.09 36.01 -3.70
CA ASN A 437 28.74 35.52 -3.46
C ASN A 437 28.71 33.98 -3.33
N PRO A 438 28.40 33.41 -2.15
CA PRO A 438 28.21 34.11 -0.87
C PRO A 438 29.52 34.74 -0.36
N ASN A 439 29.40 35.76 0.49
CA ASN A 439 30.54 36.35 1.21
C ASN A 439 30.79 35.60 2.55
N ALA A 440 30.91 34.28 2.46
CA ALA A 440 31.16 33.34 3.56
C ALA A 440 31.66 32.01 2.98
N ASP A 441 32.32 31.19 3.80
CA ASP A 441 32.78 29.86 3.39
C ASP A 441 31.59 29.00 2.90
N ALA A 442 31.73 28.38 1.73
CA ALA A 442 30.67 27.61 1.07
C ALA A 442 31.26 26.59 0.09
N THR A 443 30.53 25.51 -0.19
CA THR A 443 30.88 24.51 -1.23
C THR A 443 31.06 25.14 -2.61
N GLN A 444 30.46 26.29 -2.85
CA GLN A 444 30.66 27.10 -4.04
C GLN A 444 30.73 28.58 -3.68
N ILE A 445 31.79 29.27 -4.12
CA ILE A 445 31.92 30.72 -4.05
C ILE A 445 32.11 31.27 -5.45
N VAL A 446 31.27 32.23 -5.82
CA VAL A 446 31.41 33.00 -7.06
C VAL A 446 32.16 34.28 -6.75
N ALA A 447 33.39 34.40 -7.26
CA ALA A 447 34.24 35.59 -7.12
C ALA A 447 34.22 36.43 -8.40
N SER A 448 33.78 37.69 -8.30
CA SER A 448 33.69 38.62 -9.43
C SER A 448 34.80 39.67 -9.36
N TYR A 449 35.78 39.57 -10.25
CA TYR A 449 36.96 40.44 -10.35
C TYR A 449 36.74 41.57 -11.35
N THR A 450 37.06 42.81 -10.95
CA THR A 450 36.96 43.99 -11.82
C THR A 450 38.29 44.27 -12.52
N VAL A 451 38.31 44.16 -13.85
CA VAL A 451 39.50 44.32 -14.69
C VAL A 451 39.37 45.57 -15.57
N ALA A 452 40.35 46.47 -15.53
CA ALA A 452 40.32 47.72 -16.29
C ALA A 452 40.68 47.52 -17.77
N ALA A 453 39.98 48.23 -18.66
CA ALA A 453 40.26 48.22 -20.09
C ALA A 453 41.67 48.75 -20.42
N PRO A 454 42.39 48.17 -21.40
CA PRO A 454 43.61 48.78 -21.92
C PRO A 454 43.28 50.18 -22.49
N GLY A 455 43.96 51.23 -22.01
CA GLY A 455 43.73 52.60 -22.53
C GLY A 455 42.46 53.32 -22.06
N GLY A 456 41.61 52.68 -21.22
CA GLY A 456 40.52 53.34 -20.48
C GLY A 456 39.09 52.95 -20.87
N THR A 457 38.87 52.41 -22.07
CA THR A 457 37.58 51.85 -22.52
C THR A 457 37.81 50.73 -23.51
N TRP A 458 37.05 49.63 -23.42
CA TRP A 458 37.09 48.52 -24.35
C TRP A 458 36.53 48.93 -25.72
N ASP A 459 37.36 48.92 -26.76
CA ASP A 459 36.94 49.22 -28.13
C ASP A 459 37.51 48.21 -29.15
N ALA A 460 37.23 48.40 -30.44
CA ALA A 460 37.70 47.49 -31.50
C ALA A 460 39.24 47.41 -31.61
N ALA A 461 40.00 48.36 -31.05
CA ALA A 461 41.47 48.26 -30.96
C ALA A 461 41.93 47.30 -29.84
N ASP A 462 41.03 46.95 -28.92
CA ASP A 462 41.26 45.97 -27.87
C ASP A 462 40.95 44.53 -28.27
N ASP A 463 40.45 44.32 -29.49
CA ASP A 463 40.25 42.99 -30.05
C ASP A 463 41.53 42.14 -29.97
N GLY A 464 41.35 40.87 -29.63
CA GLY A 464 42.45 39.91 -29.48
C GLY A 464 42.26 38.94 -28.32
N THR A 465 43.24 38.06 -28.16
CA THR A 465 43.22 37.02 -27.13
C THR A 465 43.84 37.55 -25.83
N TYR A 466 43.09 37.38 -24.75
CA TYR A 466 43.50 37.63 -23.38
C TYR A 466 43.56 36.29 -22.65
N THR A 467 44.38 36.23 -21.61
CA THR A 467 44.50 35.04 -20.76
C THR A 467 44.27 35.46 -19.33
N VAL A 468 43.31 34.81 -18.68
CA VAL A 468 43.14 34.86 -17.22
C VAL A 468 43.86 33.68 -16.63
N THR A 469 44.81 33.95 -15.75
CA THR A 469 45.59 32.95 -15.03
C THR A 469 45.28 33.04 -13.54
N LEU A 470 44.78 31.95 -12.95
CA LEU A 470 44.75 31.77 -11.50
C LEU A 470 46.18 31.45 -11.01
N LEU A 471 46.71 32.29 -10.12
CA LEU A 471 48.07 32.17 -9.58
C LEU A 471 48.08 31.19 -8.40
N SER A 472 49.02 30.21 -8.40
CA SER A 472 49.06 29.17 -7.37
C SER A 472 49.40 29.73 -6.01
N SER A 473 48.70 29.22 -4.99
CA SER A 473 48.89 29.48 -3.54
C SER A 473 48.11 30.66 -2.93
N SER A 474 47.07 31.17 -3.59
CA SER A 474 46.22 32.25 -3.05
C SER A 474 44.89 31.74 -2.52
N VAL A 475 44.12 31.00 -3.33
CA VAL A 475 42.80 30.46 -2.96
C VAL A 475 42.90 29.03 -2.43
N SER A 476 42.26 28.75 -1.29
CA SER A 476 42.20 27.43 -0.67
C SER A 476 40.81 27.09 -0.15
N ASP A 477 40.55 25.79 0.07
CA ASP A 477 39.40 25.37 0.86
C ASP A 477 39.61 25.68 2.37
N THR A 478 38.59 25.39 3.16
CA THR A 478 38.60 25.49 4.63
C THR A 478 39.50 24.45 5.32
N SER A 479 39.95 23.43 4.59
CA SER A 479 40.89 22.40 5.04
C SER A 479 42.36 22.72 4.69
N GLY A 480 42.59 23.78 3.91
CA GLY A 480 43.90 24.29 3.51
C GLY A 480 44.46 23.75 2.19
N ASN A 481 43.69 23.04 1.35
CA ASN A 481 44.21 22.61 0.04
C ASN A 481 44.13 23.77 -0.98
N PRO A 482 45.23 24.06 -1.71
CA PRO A 482 45.27 25.19 -2.64
C PRO A 482 44.66 24.86 -4.00
N ALA A 483 43.86 25.76 -4.56
CA ALA A 483 43.34 25.62 -5.91
C ALA A 483 44.48 25.52 -6.95
N PRO A 484 44.43 24.57 -7.91
CA PRO A 484 45.47 24.41 -8.92
C PRO A 484 45.49 25.58 -9.90
N THR A 485 46.68 25.94 -10.39
CA THR A 485 46.82 26.97 -11.43
C THR A 485 46.02 26.59 -12.66
N THR A 486 45.09 27.45 -13.04
CA THR A 486 44.26 27.29 -14.23
C THR A 486 44.38 28.54 -15.07
N SER A 487 44.57 28.37 -16.38
CA SER A 487 44.72 29.46 -17.33
C SER A 487 43.69 29.29 -18.42
N THR A 488 42.77 30.24 -18.55
CA THR A 488 41.71 30.21 -19.56
C THR A 488 41.91 31.39 -20.51
N PRO A 489 42.16 31.13 -21.82
CA PRO A 489 42.15 32.19 -22.81
C PRO A 489 40.71 32.61 -23.10
N PHE A 490 40.49 33.90 -23.30
CA PHE A 490 39.25 34.45 -23.85
C PHE A 490 39.58 35.43 -24.97
N THR A 491 38.66 35.57 -25.92
CA THR A 491 38.86 36.48 -27.06
C THR A 491 37.90 37.63 -26.92
N VAL A 492 38.44 38.84 -26.99
CA VAL A 492 37.64 40.05 -27.21
C VAL A 492 37.49 40.19 -28.71
N ASN A 493 36.24 40.19 -29.17
CA ASN A 493 35.89 40.34 -30.58
C ASN A 493 34.65 41.22 -30.68
N LEU A 494 34.86 42.54 -30.63
CA LEU A 494 33.80 43.55 -30.68
C LEU A 494 33.43 43.90 -32.13
N SER A 495 33.66 42.96 -33.07
CA SER A 495 33.40 43.11 -34.50
C SER A 495 32.24 42.24 -35.01
N ALA A 496 31.55 42.71 -36.05
CA ALA A 496 30.12 42.47 -36.33
C ALA A 496 29.69 41.11 -36.93
N GLY A 497 30.01 39.95 -36.33
CA GLY A 497 29.76 38.64 -36.99
C GLY A 497 29.28 37.44 -36.17
N VAL A 498 28.95 37.56 -34.88
CA VAL A 498 28.49 36.45 -34.03
C VAL A 498 27.17 36.84 -33.37
N GLY A 499 26.16 35.97 -33.42
CA GLY A 499 24.87 36.17 -32.76
C GLY A 499 24.75 35.46 -31.41
N PRO A 500 23.61 35.58 -30.70
CA PRO A 500 23.52 35.23 -29.28
C PRO A 500 23.77 33.75 -28.98
N ALA A 501 24.51 33.46 -27.91
CA ALA A 501 24.65 32.11 -27.37
C ALA A 501 23.46 31.79 -26.44
N ALA A 502 22.80 30.65 -26.64
CA ALA A 502 21.64 30.22 -25.88
C ALA A 502 21.95 29.01 -24.99
N VAL A 503 21.60 29.10 -23.71
CA VAL A 503 21.72 28.02 -22.72
C VAL A 503 20.32 27.65 -22.22
N ILE A 504 19.88 26.42 -22.52
CA ILE A 504 18.57 25.91 -22.10
C ILE A 504 18.72 25.20 -20.75
N THR A 505 17.88 25.55 -19.78
CA THR A 505 17.81 24.86 -18.49
C THR A 505 16.79 23.73 -18.57
N ASN A 506 17.21 22.48 -18.31
CA ASN A 506 16.30 21.34 -18.36
C ASN A 506 15.18 21.52 -17.32
N PRO A 507 13.90 21.37 -17.73
CA PRO A 507 12.80 21.22 -16.79
C PRO A 507 13.02 20.02 -15.86
N ALA A 508 12.38 20.06 -14.67
CA ALA A 508 12.31 18.87 -13.81
C ALA A 508 11.43 17.80 -14.45
N THR A 509 11.75 16.52 -14.20
CA THR A 509 10.90 15.40 -14.59
C THR A 509 9.50 15.56 -14.02
N VAL A 510 8.48 15.39 -14.85
CA VAL A 510 7.08 15.41 -14.42
C VAL A 510 6.69 14.02 -13.96
N THR A 511 6.44 13.83 -12.66
CA THR A 511 6.14 12.50 -12.07
C THR A 511 4.76 12.41 -11.42
N THR A 512 3.95 13.47 -11.53
CA THR A 512 2.62 13.54 -10.90
C THR A 512 1.59 14.01 -11.92
N ALA A 513 0.47 13.29 -12.01
CA ALA A 513 -0.61 13.62 -12.91
C ALA A 513 -1.35 14.92 -12.49
N GLY A 514 -1.98 15.58 -13.47
CA GLY A 514 -2.92 16.68 -13.25
C GLY A 514 -2.38 18.10 -13.43
N ALA A 515 -1.07 18.28 -13.68
CA ALA A 515 -0.52 19.60 -13.99
C ALA A 515 -0.94 20.05 -15.40
N THR A 516 -1.47 21.27 -15.54
CA THR A 516 -2.01 21.76 -16.83
C THR A 516 -0.97 22.50 -17.70
N SER A 517 0.22 22.76 -17.15
CA SER A 517 1.29 23.49 -17.84
C SER A 517 2.66 23.25 -17.22
N GLY A 518 3.71 23.30 -18.03
CA GLY A 518 5.12 23.32 -17.60
C GLY A 518 5.85 24.58 -18.07
N THR A 519 7.07 24.78 -17.57
CA THR A 519 7.92 25.92 -17.97
C THR A 519 9.37 25.50 -18.24
N VAL A 520 10.01 26.14 -19.20
CA VAL A 520 11.45 26.02 -19.49
C VAL A 520 12.09 27.40 -19.53
N THR A 521 13.32 27.52 -19.04
CA THR A 521 14.07 28.78 -19.06
C THR A 521 15.27 28.69 -20.00
N VAL A 522 15.45 29.70 -20.85
CA VAL A 522 16.59 29.84 -21.77
C VAL A 522 17.30 31.17 -21.48
N VAL A 523 18.63 31.14 -21.38
CA VAL A 523 19.46 32.34 -21.20
C VAL A 523 20.20 32.63 -22.50
N TYR A 524 19.95 33.80 -23.09
CA TYR A 524 20.64 34.29 -24.28
C TYR A 524 21.70 35.32 -23.89
N SER A 525 22.91 35.18 -24.42
CA SER A 525 24.03 36.09 -24.13
C SER A 525 24.73 36.51 -25.42
N ASP A 526 24.87 37.82 -25.61
CA ASP A 526 25.60 38.41 -26.73
C ASP A 526 26.38 39.67 -26.31
N PRO A 527 27.64 39.87 -26.73
CA PRO A 527 28.40 41.08 -26.43
C PRO A 527 27.79 42.38 -26.98
N ASN A 528 27.00 42.29 -28.05
CA ASN A 528 26.27 43.39 -28.69
C ASN A 528 24.85 43.57 -28.14
N GLY A 529 24.40 42.71 -27.22
CA GLY A 529 23.05 42.72 -26.65
C GLY A 529 22.06 41.89 -27.47
N VAL A 530 21.15 41.20 -26.78
CA VAL A 530 20.04 40.43 -27.35
C VAL A 530 18.87 41.39 -27.61
N SER A 531 18.22 41.28 -28.76
CA SER A 531 17.07 42.11 -29.10
C SER A 531 15.81 41.61 -28.40
N PHE A 532 15.23 42.42 -27.53
CA PHE A 532 13.98 42.09 -26.82
C PHE A 532 12.81 41.92 -27.80
N ALA A 533 12.84 42.64 -28.93
CA ALA A 533 11.82 42.55 -29.96
C ALA A 533 11.80 41.21 -30.72
N SER A 534 12.84 40.39 -30.56
CA SER A 534 12.97 39.08 -31.21
C SER A 534 12.47 37.91 -30.36
N ILE A 535 11.91 38.16 -29.16
CA ILE A 535 11.45 37.11 -28.24
C ILE A 535 9.94 36.88 -28.39
N ASP A 536 9.52 35.65 -28.72
CA ASP A 536 8.13 35.21 -28.74
C ASP A 536 7.95 33.68 -28.56
N THR A 537 6.72 33.18 -28.69
CA THR A 537 6.41 31.74 -28.49
C THR A 537 7.00 30.82 -29.57
N GLY A 538 7.45 31.36 -30.70
CA GLY A 538 8.05 30.65 -31.83
C GLY A 538 9.55 30.41 -31.70
N ASP A 539 10.18 30.91 -30.63
CA ASP A 539 11.63 30.80 -30.41
C ASP A 539 12.12 29.36 -30.20
N ILE A 540 11.25 28.48 -29.68
CA ILE A 540 11.57 27.09 -29.35
C ILE A 540 10.49 26.10 -29.81
N THR A 541 10.88 24.83 -29.96
CA THR A 541 9.96 23.69 -30.13
C THR A 541 10.21 22.62 -29.07
N ILE A 542 9.17 21.87 -28.72
CA ILE A 542 9.24 20.75 -27.77
C ILE A 542 8.59 19.51 -28.39
N THR A 543 9.39 18.46 -28.62
CA THR A 543 8.95 17.24 -29.34
C THR A 543 9.23 15.98 -28.52
N GLY A 544 8.25 15.08 -28.38
CA GLY A 544 8.43 13.75 -27.79
C GLY A 544 9.06 12.75 -28.75
N GLY A 545 9.68 11.69 -28.22
CA GLY A 545 10.28 10.59 -28.97
C GLY A 545 9.26 9.63 -29.60
N GLY A 546 8.03 9.60 -29.08
CA GLY A 546 6.90 8.78 -29.56
C GLY A 546 5.51 9.39 -29.32
N ALA A 547 5.37 10.35 -28.41
CA ALA A 547 4.13 11.08 -28.12
C ALA A 547 3.96 12.36 -28.97
N ALA A 548 2.75 12.93 -29.02
CA ALA A 548 2.51 14.23 -29.64
C ALA A 548 3.30 15.33 -28.89
N GLY A 549 3.99 16.22 -29.61
CA GLY A 549 4.81 17.28 -29.00
C GLY A 549 4.02 18.26 -28.13
N LEU A 550 4.70 18.92 -27.19
CA LEU A 550 4.09 19.90 -26.29
C LEU A 550 3.92 21.26 -26.96
N THR A 551 2.83 21.95 -26.65
CA THR A 551 2.54 23.26 -27.26
C THR A 551 3.10 24.39 -26.41
N VAL A 552 3.93 25.25 -26.97
CA VAL A 552 4.44 26.47 -26.31
C VAL A 552 3.37 27.56 -26.38
N THR A 553 2.95 28.07 -25.23
CA THR A 553 1.80 28.98 -25.08
C THR A 553 2.15 30.37 -24.55
N GLY A 554 3.37 30.56 -24.05
CA GLY A 554 3.84 31.87 -23.58
C GLY A 554 5.36 32.02 -23.55
N ALA A 555 5.84 33.25 -23.66
CA ALA A 555 7.25 33.63 -23.51
C ALA A 555 7.34 34.93 -22.69
N SER A 556 8.28 34.98 -21.74
CA SER A 556 8.51 36.16 -20.89
C SER A 556 9.99 36.40 -20.68
N ALA A 557 10.48 37.61 -21.00
CA ALA A 557 11.90 37.95 -20.96
C ALA A 557 12.26 38.97 -19.88
N SER A 558 13.42 38.81 -19.26
CA SER A 558 14.01 39.72 -18.28
C SER A 558 15.51 39.92 -18.56
N PRO A 559 16.00 41.18 -18.66
CA PRO A 559 15.26 42.43 -18.56
C PRO A 559 14.35 42.70 -19.77
N GLY A 560 13.31 43.52 -19.58
CA GLY A 560 12.28 43.82 -20.60
C GLY A 560 12.70 44.82 -21.69
N ALA A 561 13.98 44.81 -22.07
CA ALA A 561 14.59 45.70 -23.05
C ALA A 561 15.87 45.04 -23.61
N ASP A 562 16.38 45.56 -24.73
CA ASP A 562 17.62 45.07 -25.34
C ASP A 562 18.77 45.02 -24.31
N GLY A 563 19.47 43.89 -24.24
CA GLY A 563 20.46 43.66 -23.19
C GLY A 563 21.06 42.27 -23.22
N SER A 564 22.07 42.05 -22.38
CA SER A 564 22.77 40.77 -22.25
C SER A 564 23.31 40.61 -20.82
N PRO A 565 23.10 39.47 -20.16
CA PRO A 565 22.29 38.33 -20.60
C PRO A 565 20.79 38.64 -20.57
N MET A 566 20.00 37.94 -21.40
CA MET A 566 18.54 37.96 -21.41
C MET A 566 17.99 36.59 -21.03
N THR A 567 17.24 36.52 -19.94
CA THR A 567 16.60 35.29 -19.47
C THR A 567 15.15 35.25 -19.95
N VAL A 568 14.79 34.19 -20.68
CA VAL A 568 13.45 33.97 -21.22
C VAL A 568 12.84 32.72 -20.60
N THR A 569 11.66 32.85 -19.99
CA THR A 569 10.86 31.73 -19.49
C THR A 569 9.70 31.47 -20.45
N TYR A 570 9.69 30.28 -21.05
CA TYR A 570 8.63 29.77 -21.91
C TYR A 570 7.67 28.88 -21.12
N THR A 571 6.38 28.98 -21.40
CA THR A 571 5.31 28.13 -20.83
C THR A 571 4.78 27.19 -21.90
N PHE A 572 4.48 25.94 -21.55
CA PHE A 572 3.95 24.93 -22.48
C PHE A 572 2.85 24.06 -21.83
N THR A 573 2.03 23.40 -22.65
CA THR A 573 0.88 22.57 -22.21
C THR A 573 0.86 21.19 -22.91
N PRO A 574 0.38 20.13 -22.23
CA PRO A 574 0.24 18.79 -22.82
C PRO A 574 -0.98 18.66 -23.75
N PRO A 575 -0.98 17.70 -24.70
CA PRO A 575 -2.04 17.50 -25.70
C PRO A 575 -3.45 17.27 -25.14
N GLY A 576 -3.58 16.72 -23.92
CA GLY A 576 -4.84 16.45 -23.22
C GLY A 576 -5.30 17.54 -22.24
N GLY A 577 -4.55 18.63 -22.09
CA GLY A 577 -4.87 19.72 -21.15
C GLY A 577 -4.35 19.52 -19.71
N SER A 578 -3.98 18.30 -19.32
CA SER A 578 -3.22 17.99 -18.10
C SER A 578 -2.27 16.83 -18.33
N PHE A 579 -1.12 16.82 -17.64
CA PHE A 579 -0.16 15.72 -17.72
C PHE A 579 -0.76 14.44 -17.12
N ASP A 580 -0.72 13.34 -17.87
CA ASP A 580 -1.11 11.99 -17.43
C ASP A 580 -0.12 10.92 -17.93
N ALA A 581 -0.37 9.65 -17.63
CA ALA A 581 0.53 8.56 -17.99
C ALA A 581 0.68 8.36 -19.51
N ALA A 582 -0.27 8.82 -20.32
CA ALA A 582 -0.17 8.77 -21.78
C ALA A 582 0.81 9.82 -22.32
N ASP A 583 1.12 10.86 -21.53
CA ASP A 583 2.15 11.85 -21.85
C ASP A 583 3.58 11.38 -21.52
N ASN A 584 3.76 10.19 -20.93
CA ASN A 584 5.07 9.66 -20.53
C ASN A 584 5.99 9.48 -21.75
N ASP A 585 7.03 10.31 -21.84
CA ASP A 585 8.01 10.29 -22.93
C ASP A 585 9.24 11.15 -22.54
N THR A 586 10.32 11.02 -23.30
CA THR A 586 11.45 11.96 -23.28
C THR A 586 11.20 13.07 -24.31
N TYR A 587 11.06 14.30 -23.83
CA TYR A 587 10.81 15.47 -24.66
C TYR A 587 12.11 16.22 -24.95
N THR A 588 12.32 16.59 -26.21
CA THR A 588 13.46 17.38 -26.67
C THR A 588 13.06 18.82 -26.94
N ILE A 589 13.79 19.77 -26.35
CA ILE A 589 13.62 21.21 -26.48
C ILE A 589 14.68 21.73 -27.45
N SER A 590 14.27 22.37 -28.53
CA SER A 590 15.17 22.89 -29.58
C SER A 590 14.89 24.36 -29.88
N LEU A 591 15.93 25.11 -30.22
CA LEU A 591 15.80 26.48 -30.73
C LEU A 591 15.36 26.47 -32.19
N VAL A 592 14.47 27.40 -32.55
CA VAL A 592 14.09 27.64 -33.94
C VAL A 592 15.09 28.61 -34.57
N ALA A 593 15.76 28.14 -35.62
CA ALA A 593 16.81 28.93 -36.28
C ALA A 593 16.29 30.28 -36.78
N GLY A 594 16.98 31.37 -36.43
CA GLY A 594 16.70 32.72 -36.92
C GLY A 594 15.61 33.49 -36.18
N GLN A 595 15.03 32.96 -35.11
CA GLN A 595 13.99 33.67 -34.34
C GLN A 595 14.58 34.69 -33.37
N VAL A 596 15.46 34.26 -32.47
CA VAL A 596 16.12 35.17 -31.51
C VAL A 596 17.37 35.81 -32.13
N LEU A 597 17.49 37.14 -32.04
CA LEU A 597 18.53 37.94 -32.69
C LEU A 597 19.30 38.82 -31.68
N ASP A 598 20.53 39.20 -32.02
CA ASP A 598 21.23 40.33 -31.38
C ASP A 598 20.72 41.69 -31.91
N THR A 599 21.20 42.80 -31.33
CA THR A 599 20.86 44.16 -31.80
C THR A 599 21.41 44.51 -33.19
N LEU A 600 22.26 43.65 -33.77
CA LEU A 600 22.87 43.79 -35.10
C LEU A 600 22.21 42.87 -36.15
N GLY A 601 21.25 42.04 -35.75
CA GLY A 601 20.48 41.12 -36.61
C GLY A 601 21.08 39.72 -36.80
N ASN A 602 22.07 39.32 -35.99
CA ASN A 602 22.66 37.98 -36.03
C ASN A 602 21.83 36.99 -35.20
N ALA A 603 21.64 35.77 -35.72
CA ALA A 603 20.76 34.77 -35.10
C ALA A 603 21.41 33.99 -33.95
N ALA A 604 20.59 33.62 -32.97
CA ALA A 604 21.02 32.84 -31.82
C ALA A 604 21.34 31.37 -32.18
N SER A 605 22.26 30.78 -31.41
CA SER A 605 22.63 29.37 -31.53
C SER A 605 22.77 28.70 -30.15
N GLY A 606 22.42 27.41 -30.06
CA GLY A 606 22.50 26.63 -28.83
C GLY A 606 22.25 25.15 -29.08
N THR A 607 22.60 24.30 -28.12
CA THR A 607 22.36 22.85 -28.18
C THR A 607 20.98 22.48 -27.61
N PRO A 608 20.28 21.49 -28.19
CA PRO A 608 19.01 21.00 -27.64
C PRO A 608 19.16 20.45 -26.22
N ALA A 609 18.05 20.49 -25.46
CA ALA A 609 17.93 19.94 -24.11
C ALA A 609 16.83 18.87 -24.05
N GLN A 610 16.83 18.04 -23.01
CA GLN A 610 15.82 17.00 -22.80
C GLN A 610 15.29 16.97 -21.37
N PHE A 611 14.04 16.53 -21.22
CA PHE A 611 13.43 16.20 -19.93
C PHE A 611 12.39 15.10 -20.11
N ASP A 612 12.07 14.41 -19.01
CA ASP A 612 11.15 13.28 -19.03
C ASP A 612 9.79 13.66 -18.40
N VAL A 613 8.74 13.06 -18.94
CA VAL A 613 7.47 12.86 -18.23
C VAL A 613 7.43 11.38 -17.87
N ASP A 614 7.34 11.09 -16.57
CA ASP A 614 7.42 9.74 -16.00
C ASP A 614 6.43 9.61 -14.82
N ILE A 615 5.14 9.64 -15.16
CA ILE A 615 4.03 9.48 -14.23
C ILE A 615 3.83 7.97 -13.99
N PRO A 616 3.91 7.50 -12.72
CA PRO A 616 3.79 6.07 -12.42
C PRO A 616 2.47 5.45 -12.91
N ILE A 617 2.57 4.34 -13.64
CA ILE A 617 1.44 3.49 -14.01
C ILE A 617 1.18 2.47 -12.89
N ASN A 618 -0.06 2.38 -12.43
CA ASN A 618 -0.47 1.36 -11.46
C ASN A 618 -0.88 0.10 -12.21
N GLU A 619 0.08 -0.79 -12.48
CA GLU A 619 -0.23 -2.12 -13.01
C GLU A 619 -1.11 -2.91 -12.03
N PRO A 620 -2.12 -3.68 -12.50
CA PRO A 620 -2.99 -4.41 -11.60
C PRO A 620 -2.28 -5.69 -11.20
N ALA A 621 -1.56 -5.63 -10.08
CA ALA A 621 -0.81 -6.78 -9.61
C ALA A 621 -1.74 -7.96 -9.31
N ILE A 622 -1.41 -9.14 -9.86
CA ILE A 622 -1.94 -10.42 -9.37
C ILE A 622 -1.56 -10.52 -7.91
N ASP A 623 -2.55 -10.64 -7.03
CA ASP A 623 -2.29 -10.68 -5.59
C ASP A 623 -1.56 -12.00 -5.21
N PRO A 624 -0.28 -11.94 -4.83
CA PRO A 624 0.49 -13.14 -4.49
C PRO A 624 0.00 -13.78 -3.19
N GLY A 625 -0.70 -13.01 -2.34
CA GLY A 625 -1.33 -13.47 -1.11
C GLY A 625 -2.64 -14.23 -1.32
N PHE A 626 -3.19 -14.26 -2.54
CA PHE A 626 -4.37 -15.06 -2.88
C PHE A 626 -4.00 -16.50 -3.28
N ASN A 627 -3.24 -17.17 -2.39
CA ASN A 627 -2.79 -18.55 -2.53
C ASN A 627 -2.16 -18.90 -3.90
N GLY A 628 -1.47 -17.94 -4.53
CA GLY A 628 -0.71 -18.10 -5.77
C GLY A 628 -1.51 -18.43 -7.05
N GLY A 629 -2.83 -18.28 -7.05
CA GLY A 629 -3.69 -18.71 -8.16
C GLY A 629 -3.97 -20.21 -8.13
N THR A 630 -4.91 -20.62 -7.27
CA THR A 630 -5.17 -22.04 -7.01
C THR A 630 -5.97 -22.69 -8.14
N SER A 631 -5.62 -23.91 -8.55
CA SER A 631 -6.52 -24.68 -9.42
C SER A 631 -7.81 -24.98 -8.68
N VAL A 632 -8.96 -24.75 -9.30
CA VAL A 632 -10.22 -25.13 -8.67
C VAL A 632 -10.42 -26.65 -8.68
N GLY A 633 -9.62 -27.42 -9.41
CA GLY A 633 -9.58 -28.90 -9.43
C GLY A 633 -9.89 -29.49 -10.81
N ALA A 634 -9.16 -30.54 -11.21
CA ALA A 634 -9.33 -31.20 -12.52
C ALA A 634 -10.75 -31.77 -12.71
N GLY A 635 -11.32 -31.57 -13.90
CA GLY A 635 -12.63 -32.09 -14.29
C GLY A 635 -13.83 -31.41 -13.65
N PHE A 636 -13.66 -30.17 -13.20
CA PHE A 636 -14.74 -29.27 -12.79
C PHE A 636 -14.77 -28.06 -13.73
N VAL A 637 -15.92 -27.87 -14.37
CA VAL A 637 -16.22 -26.70 -15.20
C VAL A 637 -16.88 -25.66 -14.30
N ALA A 638 -16.20 -24.55 -14.05
CA ALA A 638 -16.76 -23.42 -13.31
C ALA A 638 -17.61 -22.54 -14.24
N GLU A 639 -18.83 -22.22 -13.82
CA GLU A 639 -19.82 -21.51 -14.64
C GLU A 639 -20.11 -20.10 -14.13
N SER A 640 -20.11 -19.91 -12.82
CA SER A 640 -20.42 -18.64 -12.16
C SER A 640 -19.82 -18.58 -10.77
N ALA A 641 -19.57 -17.37 -10.29
CA ALA A 641 -18.97 -17.11 -8.98
C ALA A 641 -19.59 -15.89 -8.29
N VAL A 642 -19.67 -15.95 -6.96
CA VAL A 642 -20.13 -14.85 -6.10
C VAL A 642 -19.31 -14.79 -4.80
N VAL A 643 -19.17 -13.60 -4.22
CA VAL A 643 -18.45 -13.38 -2.96
C VAL A 643 -19.41 -12.95 -1.86
N ASP A 644 -19.26 -13.53 -0.65
CA ASP A 644 -19.99 -13.06 0.52
C ASP A 644 -19.30 -11.90 1.23
N LEU A 645 -19.99 -11.31 2.21
CA LEU A 645 -19.50 -10.17 2.99
C LEU A 645 -18.21 -10.45 3.79
N ASN A 646 -17.85 -11.72 3.99
CA ASN A 646 -16.60 -12.11 4.65
C ASN A 646 -15.48 -12.40 3.65
N GLY A 647 -15.70 -12.10 2.37
CA GLY A 647 -14.76 -12.37 1.29
C GLY A 647 -14.72 -13.84 0.85
N LYS A 648 -15.62 -14.71 1.33
CA LYS A 648 -15.63 -16.11 0.85
C LYS A 648 -16.16 -16.17 -0.57
N VAL A 649 -15.45 -16.88 -1.44
CA VAL A 649 -15.84 -17.04 -2.85
C VAL A 649 -16.58 -18.35 -3.03
N TYR A 650 -17.77 -18.33 -3.60
CA TYR A 650 -18.56 -19.50 -3.97
C TYR A 650 -18.55 -19.64 -5.48
N ILE A 651 -18.21 -20.83 -5.97
CA ILE A 651 -18.16 -21.13 -7.39
C ILE A 651 -19.14 -22.28 -7.66
N ALA A 652 -20.11 -22.04 -8.54
CA ALA A 652 -20.99 -23.09 -9.05
C ALA A 652 -20.53 -23.58 -10.41
N GLY A 653 -20.80 -24.85 -10.68
CA GLY A 653 -20.45 -25.48 -11.93
C GLY A 653 -20.86 -26.94 -11.94
N HIS A 654 -20.17 -27.72 -12.77
CA HIS A 654 -20.45 -29.13 -12.91
C HIS A 654 -19.19 -29.97 -13.18
N SER A 655 -19.30 -31.28 -13.00
CA SER A 655 -18.27 -32.26 -13.34
C SER A 655 -18.89 -33.44 -14.07
N GLY A 656 -18.16 -34.02 -15.01
CA GLY A 656 -18.65 -35.07 -15.90
C GLY A 656 -19.08 -34.51 -17.25
N ASP A 657 -19.61 -35.37 -18.11
CA ASP A 657 -19.95 -35.02 -19.48
C ASP A 657 -21.48 -34.90 -19.66
N LEU A 658 -21.90 -33.71 -20.10
CA LEU A 658 -23.29 -33.35 -20.34
C LEU A 658 -23.93 -34.18 -21.46
N SER A 659 -23.14 -34.59 -22.46
CA SER A 659 -23.63 -35.33 -23.63
C SER A 659 -23.87 -36.81 -23.35
N SER A 660 -23.06 -37.41 -22.47
CA SER A 660 -23.24 -38.78 -21.99
C SER A 660 -24.20 -38.91 -20.80
N GLY A 661 -24.74 -37.79 -20.30
CA GLY A 661 -25.69 -37.79 -19.19
C GLY A 661 -25.05 -38.03 -17.81
N THR A 662 -23.73 -37.87 -17.70
CA THR A 662 -22.95 -38.19 -16.49
C THR A 662 -22.66 -36.99 -15.61
N SER A 663 -23.11 -35.80 -16.02
CA SER A 663 -22.83 -34.55 -15.32
C SER A 663 -23.48 -34.47 -13.93
N VAL A 664 -22.75 -33.88 -12.98
CA VAL A 664 -23.21 -33.55 -11.63
C VAL A 664 -22.94 -32.09 -11.27
N GLY A 665 -23.94 -31.42 -10.69
CA GLY A 665 -23.80 -30.04 -10.18
C GLY A 665 -22.96 -29.98 -8.90
N ILE A 666 -22.03 -29.02 -8.86
CA ILE A 666 -21.08 -28.82 -7.77
C ILE A 666 -21.05 -27.35 -7.35
N ILE A 667 -20.96 -27.10 -6.03
CA ILE A 667 -20.61 -25.80 -5.46
C ILE A 667 -19.30 -25.97 -4.69
N ARG A 668 -18.29 -25.14 -4.98
CA ARG A 668 -17.04 -25.05 -4.22
C ARG A 668 -16.99 -23.73 -3.47
N ARG A 669 -16.38 -23.73 -2.28
CA ARG A 669 -16.13 -22.50 -1.52
C ARG A 669 -14.66 -22.31 -1.23
N TYR A 670 -14.18 -21.09 -1.42
CA TYR A 670 -12.84 -20.63 -1.10
C TYR A 670 -12.89 -19.57 -0.02
N ASN A 671 -11.82 -19.50 0.77
CA ASN A 671 -11.58 -18.45 1.73
C ASN A 671 -11.25 -17.12 1.01
N ALA A 672 -11.27 -16.01 1.74
CA ALA A 672 -10.92 -14.69 1.19
C ALA A 672 -9.47 -14.60 0.69
N ASP A 673 -8.60 -15.51 1.12
CA ASP A 673 -7.23 -15.67 0.66
C ASP A 673 -7.08 -16.65 -0.52
N GLY A 674 -8.18 -17.15 -1.09
CA GLY A 674 -8.17 -18.06 -2.23
C GLY A 674 -7.88 -19.53 -1.90
N SER A 675 -7.62 -19.87 -0.64
CA SER A 675 -7.50 -21.27 -0.22
C SER A 675 -8.86 -21.98 -0.19
N LEU A 676 -8.91 -23.27 -0.51
CA LEU A 676 -10.16 -24.05 -0.46
C LEU A 676 -10.68 -24.12 0.98
N ASP A 677 -11.94 -23.73 1.20
CA ASP A 677 -12.53 -23.71 2.53
C ASP A 677 -13.05 -25.09 2.93
N SER A 678 -12.20 -25.89 3.56
CA SER A 678 -12.53 -27.24 4.04
C SER A 678 -13.77 -27.34 4.95
N THR A 679 -14.27 -26.23 5.51
CA THR A 679 -15.45 -26.21 6.38
C THR A 679 -16.79 -26.17 5.62
N PHE A 680 -16.77 -25.98 4.30
CA PHE A 680 -17.96 -25.97 3.46
C PHE A 680 -18.29 -27.38 2.94
N GLY A 681 -19.53 -27.82 3.17
CA GLY A 681 -19.99 -29.12 2.66
C GLY A 681 -19.08 -30.27 3.11
N SER A 682 -18.63 -31.09 2.15
CA SER A 682 -17.65 -32.15 2.35
C SER A 682 -16.31 -31.74 1.73
N ASN A 683 -15.35 -31.34 2.56
CA ASN A 683 -14.00 -30.90 2.17
C ASN A 683 -13.99 -29.73 1.17
N GLY A 684 -14.82 -28.71 1.40
CA GLY A 684 -14.85 -27.48 0.60
C GLY A 684 -15.77 -27.51 -0.62
N GLN A 685 -16.53 -28.59 -0.79
CA GLN A 685 -17.51 -28.69 -1.86
C GLN A 685 -18.82 -29.36 -1.44
N VAL A 686 -19.87 -29.04 -2.17
CA VAL A 686 -21.16 -29.72 -2.15
C VAL A 686 -21.38 -30.37 -3.51
N VAL A 687 -21.64 -31.68 -3.49
CA VAL A 687 -22.03 -32.45 -4.68
C VAL A 687 -23.42 -33.00 -4.42
N THR A 688 -24.38 -32.64 -5.26
CA THR A 688 -25.78 -33.00 -5.04
C THR A 688 -26.20 -34.13 -5.96
N ALA A 689 -25.90 -35.37 -5.54
CA ALA A 689 -26.27 -36.56 -6.28
C ALA A 689 -27.77 -36.86 -6.12
N THR A 690 -28.62 -36.33 -7.01
CA THR A 690 -30.07 -36.58 -6.93
C THR A 690 -30.77 -36.87 -8.27
N GLY A 691 -30.06 -36.93 -9.40
CA GLY A 691 -30.62 -37.26 -10.73
C GLY A 691 -29.57 -37.60 -11.80
N THR A 692 -30.03 -37.91 -13.02
CA THR A 692 -29.21 -38.09 -14.23
C THR A 692 -28.98 -36.73 -14.92
N ASN A 693 -27.73 -36.38 -15.21
CA ASN A 693 -27.33 -35.16 -15.93
C ASN A 693 -27.74 -33.82 -15.25
N ASP A 694 -27.21 -33.56 -14.05
CA ASP A 694 -27.43 -32.31 -13.31
C ASP A 694 -26.28 -31.33 -13.59
N ALA A 695 -26.58 -30.05 -13.82
CA ALA A 695 -25.56 -28.99 -13.94
C ALA A 695 -26.01 -27.68 -13.28
N TYR A 696 -25.07 -26.97 -12.65
CA TYR A 696 -25.29 -25.62 -12.13
C TYR A 696 -24.60 -24.61 -13.06
N TYR A 697 -25.36 -23.64 -13.54
CA TYR A 697 -24.90 -22.61 -14.46
C TYR A 697 -24.80 -21.23 -13.80
N ASN A 698 -25.54 -21.00 -12.72
CA ASN A 698 -25.49 -19.74 -11.99
C ASN A 698 -25.56 -19.94 -10.47
N ILE A 699 -25.04 -18.96 -9.74
CA ILE A 699 -25.03 -18.91 -8.29
C ILE A 699 -25.32 -17.50 -7.82
N ALA A 700 -26.17 -17.37 -6.82
CA ALA A 700 -26.49 -16.10 -6.18
C ALA A 700 -26.49 -16.28 -4.66
N LEU A 701 -25.93 -15.31 -3.96
CA LEU A 701 -26.14 -15.17 -2.52
C LEU A 701 -27.47 -14.49 -2.30
N GLU A 702 -28.29 -15.04 -1.41
CA GLU A 702 -29.47 -14.33 -0.97
C GLU A 702 -29.05 -13.07 -0.20
N PRO A 703 -29.80 -11.94 -0.29
CA PRO A 703 -29.45 -10.71 0.44
C PRO A 703 -29.30 -10.87 1.95
N THR A 704 -29.89 -11.93 2.53
CA THR A 704 -29.73 -12.32 3.94
C THR A 704 -28.35 -12.92 4.27
N GLY A 705 -27.49 -13.16 3.28
CA GLY A 705 -26.15 -13.74 3.47
C GLY A 705 -26.11 -15.18 4.00
N LYS A 706 -27.25 -15.86 4.13
CA LYS A 706 -27.34 -17.19 4.77
C LYS A 706 -27.46 -18.35 3.81
N LEU A 707 -28.02 -18.07 2.65
CA LEU A 707 -28.31 -19.07 1.64
C LEU A 707 -27.56 -18.73 0.36
N VAL A 708 -27.04 -19.79 -0.24
CA VAL A 708 -26.49 -19.85 -1.57
C VAL A 708 -27.54 -20.54 -2.43
N THR A 709 -28.04 -19.84 -3.43
CA THR A 709 -28.97 -20.38 -4.42
C THR A 709 -28.21 -20.66 -5.71
N VAL A 710 -28.52 -21.77 -6.36
CA VAL A 710 -28.00 -22.10 -7.69
C VAL A 710 -29.15 -22.38 -8.65
N SER A 711 -28.95 -22.05 -9.92
CA SER A 711 -29.83 -22.45 -11.01
C SER A 711 -29.09 -23.31 -12.02
N GLY A 712 -29.83 -24.13 -12.76
CA GLY A 712 -29.30 -24.82 -13.92
C GLY A 712 -30.30 -25.81 -14.49
N ALA A 713 -29.84 -27.02 -14.79
CA ALA A 713 -30.67 -28.06 -15.40
C ALA A 713 -30.60 -29.38 -14.62
N ARG A 714 -31.71 -30.11 -14.64
CA ARG A 714 -31.81 -31.51 -14.20
C ARG A 714 -32.52 -32.32 -15.27
N GLY A 715 -31.82 -33.24 -15.92
CA GLY A 715 -32.44 -34.13 -16.89
C GLY A 715 -33.15 -33.41 -18.06
N GLY A 716 -32.74 -32.17 -18.34
CA GLY A 716 -33.38 -31.30 -19.31
C GLY A 716 -34.41 -30.33 -18.73
N ASP A 717 -34.71 -30.33 -17.42
CA ASP A 717 -35.67 -29.40 -16.81
C ASP A 717 -34.98 -28.27 -16.04
N PHE A 718 -35.65 -27.12 -15.86
CA PHE A 718 -35.15 -26.05 -15.00
C PHE A 718 -34.96 -26.53 -13.56
N LEU A 719 -33.78 -26.28 -13.00
CA LEU A 719 -33.42 -26.62 -11.62
C LEU A 719 -33.08 -25.36 -10.83
N VAL A 720 -33.62 -25.25 -9.62
CA VAL A 720 -33.14 -24.31 -8.60
C VAL A 720 -32.90 -25.07 -7.30
N ALA A 721 -31.74 -24.90 -6.68
CA ALA A 721 -31.41 -25.52 -5.40
C ALA A 721 -30.86 -24.49 -4.40
N ARG A 722 -31.11 -24.73 -3.11
CA ARG A 722 -30.64 -23.84 -2.02
C ARG A 722 -29.81 -24.58 -0.99
N TYR A 723 -28.75 -23.92 -0.57
CA TYR A 723 -27.83 -24.42 0.45
C TYR A 723 -27.57 -23.31 1.46
N SER A 724 -27.38 -23.67 2.73
CA SER A 724 -26.76 -22.76 3.68
C SER A 724 -25.35 -22.39 3.25
N THR A 725 -24.85 -21.26 3.74
CA THR A 725 -23.42 -20.91 3.61
C THR A 725 -22.49 -21.94 4.24
N LYS A 726 -22.96 -22.97 4.96
CA LYS A 726 -22.12 -24.10 5.42
C LYS A 726 -22.17 -25.32 4.48
N GLY A 727 -22.86 -25.21 3.36
CA GLY A 727 -23.00 -26.29 2.37
C GLY A 727 -24.04 -27.33 2.74
N LYS A 728 -24.90 -27.06 3.72
CA LYS A 728 -26.05 -27.94 4.04
C LYS A 728 -27.26 -27.57 3.19
N VAL A 729 -27.91 -28.56 2.62
CA VAL A 729 -29.18 -28.42 1.87
C VAL A 729 -30.22 -27.68 2.72
N ALA A 730 -30.82 -26.63 2.16
CA ALA A 730 -31.87 -25.85 2.81
C ALA A 730 -33.27 -26.43 2.54
N ALA A 731 -34.26 -26.07 3.36
CA ALA A 731 -35.64 -26.46 3.14
C ALA A 731 -36.25 -25.65 1.97
N TYR A 732 -36.30 -26.25 0.78
CA TYR A 732 -36.77 -25.60 -0.44
C TYR A 732 -37.31 -26.63 -1.43
N GLY A 733 -38.47 -26.39 -2.04
CA GLY A 733 -39.10 -27.32 -2.98
C GLY A 733 -39.19 -28.75 -2.44
N THR A 734 -38.75 -29.72 -3.25
CA THR A 734 -38.65 -31.13 -2.86
C THR A 734 -37.20 -31.49 -2.55
N LYS A 735 -36.90 -31.82 -1.30
CA LYS A 735 -35.55 -32.20 -0.82
C LYS A 735 -34.46 -31.13 -1.08
N GLY A 736 -34.83 -29.85 -1.05
CA GLY A 736 -33.91 -28.72 -1.17
C GLY A 736 -33.74 -28.16 -2.58
N SER A 737 -34.46 -28.71 -3.56
CA SER A 737 -34.51 -28.18 -4.92
C SER A 737 -35.94 -28.11 -5.45
N ALA A 738 -36.18 -27.16 -6.36
CA ALA A 738 -37.37 -27.08 -7.19
C ALA A 738 -36.97 -27.42 -8.63
N VAL A 739 -37.76 -28.28 -9.27
CA VAL A 739 -37.60 -28.65 -10.69
C VAL A 739 -38.86 -28.22 -11.40
N ILE A 740 -38.74 -27.45 -12.48
CA ILE A 740 -39.85 -26.93 -13.26
C ILE A 740 -39.71 -27.44 -14.69
N ASP A 741 -40.65 -28.29 -15.08
CA ASP A 741 -40.84 -28.79 -16.45
C ASP A 741 -41.84 -27.86 -17.16
N LEU A 742 -41.42 -27.31 -18.29
CA LEU A 742 -42.22 -26.40 -19.12
C LEU A 742 -42.78 -27.09 -20.39
N GLY A 743 -42.55 -28.39 -20.56
CA GLY A 743 -43.13 -29.22 -21.61
C GLY A 743 -42.34 -29.30 -22.92
N GLY A 744 -41.05 -28.94 -22.93
CA GLY A 744 -40.14 -29.01 -24.07
C GLY A 744 -39.13 -30.18 -23.99
N THR A 745 -38.10 -30.16 -24.85
CA THR A 745 -37.05 -31.20 -24.86
C THR A 745 -35.78 -30.80 -24.11
N ALA A 746 -35.64 -29.51 -23.75
CA ALA A 746 -34.54 -28.97 -22.98
C ALA A 746 -34.88 -27.55 -22.45
N GLU A 747 -34.99 -27.43 -21.14
CA GLU A 747 -35.14 -26.23 -20.33
C GLU A 747 -33.86 -26.04 -19.48
N ILE A 748 -33.08 -24.99 -19.74
CA ILE A 748 -31.85 -24.69 -18.99
C ILE A 748 -31.88 -23.27 -18.42
N ALA A 749 -31.74 -23.14 -17.09
CA ALA A 749 -31.77 -21.86 -16.39
C ALA A 749 -30.36 -21.27 -16.18
N PHE A 750 -29.93 -20.35 -17.06
CA PHE A 750 -28.63 -19.68 -16.98
C PHE A 750 -28.64 -18.39 -16.14
N GLY A 751 -29.77 -17.68 -16.08
CA GLY A 751 -29.92 -16.47 -15.26
C GLY A 751 -30.53 -16.76 -13.90
N LEU A 752 -30.04 -16.09 -12.84
CA LEU A 752 -30.52 -16.23 -11.47
C LEU A 752 -30.45 -14.90 -10.71
N ALA A 753 -31.49 -14.56 -9.96
CA ALA A 753 -31.50 -13.48 -8.99
C ALA A 753 -32.30 -13.87 -7.74
N ALA A 754 -31.77 -13.56 -6.56
CA ALA A 754 -32.42 -13.84 -5.27
C ALA A 754 -32.89 -12.54 -4.60
N ALA A 755 -34.11 -12.55 -4.07
CA ALA A 755 -34.72 -11.40 -3.42
C ALA A 755 -34.64 -11.48 -1.88
N ALA A 756 -34.73 -10.33 -1.21
CA ALA A 756 -34.65 -10.24 0.25
C ALA A 756 -35.82 -10.91 0.98
N ASP A 757 -37.00 -11.00 0.34
CA ASP A 757 -38.17 -11.73 0.83
C ASP A 757 -38.01 -13.27 0.76
N GLY A 758 -36.86 -13.72 0.25
CA GLY A 758 -36.54 -15.11 0.01
C GLY A 758 -37.14 -15.67 -1.28
N SER A 759 -37.78 -14.86 -2.14
CA SER A 759 -38.18 -15.29 -3.48
C SER A 759 -36.97 -15.43 -4.41
N VAL A 760 -37.06 -16.29 -5.42
CA VAL A 760 -35.98 -16.48 -6.42
C VAL A 760 -36.54 -16.35 -7.83
N TYR A 761 -35.85 -15.57 -8.63
CA TYR A 761 -36.09 -15.38 -10.06
C TYR A 761 -35.01 -16.11 -10.83
N PHE A 762 -35.39 -16.84 -11.87
CA PHE A 762 -34.44 -17.48 -12.76
C PHE A 762 -35.01 -17.51 -14.17
N ALA A 763 -34.12 -17.50 -15.14
CA ALA A 763 -34.49 -17.45 -16.53
C ALA A 763 -33.52 -18.22 -17.40
N GLY A 764 -33.99 -18.56 -18.59
CA GLY A 764 -33.20 -19.29 -19.56
C GLY A 764 -33.99 -19.59 -20.82
N GLY A 765 -33.52 -20.58 -21.57
CA GLY A 765 -34.14 -21.03 -22.82
C GLY A 765 -34.98 -22.29 -22.62
N THR A 766 -36.08 -22.38 -23.36
CA THR A 766 -36.79 -23.62 -23.70
C THR A 766 -36.97 -23.65 -25.22
N THR A 767 -37.52 -24.74 -25.75
CA THR A 767 -37.80 -24.89 -27.18
C THR A 767 -38.69 -23.75 -27.68
N ASN A 768 -38.14 -22.87 -28.54
CA ASN A 768 -38.82 -21.71 -29.13
C ASN A 768 -39.42 -20.69 -28.12
N ALA A 769 -38.86 -20.56 -26.91
CA ALA A 769 -39.20 -19.45 -26.03
C ALA A 769 -38.10 -19.13 -25.01
N LEU A 770 -38.03 -17.86 -24.61
CA LEU A 770 -37.37 -17.45 -23.36
C LEU A 770 -38.35 -17.65 -22.21
N ALA A 771 -37.89 -18.21 -21.10
CA ALA A 771 -38.71 -18.46 -19.93
C ALA A 771 -38.14 -17.73 -18.71
N PHE A 772 -38.99 -16.99 -18.01
CA PHE A 772 -38.68 -16.27 -16.77
C PHE A 772 -39.59 -16.81 -15.68
N THR A 773 -39.03 -17.36 -14.61
CA THR A 773 -39.80 -17.99 -13.55
C THR A 773 -39.46 -17.38 -12.20
N LYS A 774 -40.49 -17.15 -11.38
CA LYS A 774 -40.39 -16.74 -9.99
C LYS A 774 -40.92 -17.84 -9.07
N LEU A 775 -40.10 -18.23 -8.10
CA LEU A 775 -40.49 -19.09 -6.98
C LEU A 775 -40.52 -18.28 -5.69
N ASP A 776 -41.45 -18.65 -4.79
CA ASP A 776 -41.51 -18.12 -3.43
C ASP A 776 -40.40 -18.69 -2.54
N LYS A 777 -40.32 -18.22 -1.30
CA LYS A 777 -39.35 -18.70 -0.28
C LYS A 777 -39.43 -20.19 0.06
N LYS A 778 -40.47 -20.90 -0.39
CA LYS A 778 -40.65 -22.34 -0.18
C LYS A 778 -40.35 -23.15 -1.45
N GLY A 779 -40.02 -22.51 -2.57
CA GLY A 779 -39.73 -23.17 -3.84
C GLY A 779 -40.99 -23.54 -4.61
N LYS A 780 -42.10 -22.84 -4.38
CA LYS A 780 -43.33 -22.98 -5.15
C LYS A 780 -43.47 -21.81 -6.12
N ALA A 781 -43.99 -22.08 -7.32
CA ALA A 781 -44.39 -21.07 -8.31
C ALA A 781 -45.17 -19.91 -7.68
N ALA A 782 -44.69 -18.69 -7.91
CA ALA A 782 -45.29 -17.46 -7.35
C ALA A 782 -46.51 -17.02 -8.17
N SER A 783 -47.71 -17.07 -7.59
CA SER A 783 -48.98 -16.85 -8.31
C SER A 783 -49.22 -15.43 -8.85
N GLY A 784 -48.34 -14.46 -8.54
CA GLY A 784 -48.43 -13.07 -8.99
C GLY A 784 -47.40 -12.68 -10.04
N PHE A 785 -46.62 -13.64 -10.57
CA PHE A 785 -45.62 -13.40 -11.61
C PHE A 785 -45.96 -14.25 -12.84
N GLY A 786 -46.42 -13.61 -13.91
CA GLY A 786 -46.88 -14.31 -15.11
C GLY A 786 -47.97 -15.36 -14.83
N THR A 787 -48.03 -16.39 -15.67
CA THR A 787 -48.98 -17.50 -15.50
C THR A 787 -48.29 -18.64 -14.76
N GLY A 788 -48.82 -18.99 -13.58
CA GLY A 788 -48.27 -20.09 -12.78
C GLY A 788 -46.83 -19.85 -12.32
N GLY A 789 -46.44 -18.60 -12.10
CA GLY A 789 -45.07 -18.23 -11.71
C GLY A 789 -44.11 -18.05 -12.87
N THR A 790 -44.56 -18.21 -14.13
CA THR A 790 -43.69 -18.16 -15.31
C THR A 790 -44.23 -17.19 -16.37
N VAL A 791 -43.31 -16.46 -16.99
CA VAL A 791 -43.53 -15.65 -18.19
C VAL A 791 -42.78 -16.33 -19.34
N LEU A 792 -43.47 -16.59 -20.44
CA LEU A 792 -42.87 -17.11 -21.67
C LEU A 792 -42.89 -16.02 -22.73
N LEU A 793 -41.73 -15.75 -23.33
CA LEU A 793 -41.61 -14.90 -24.51
C LEU A 793 -41.29 -15.81 -25.71
N PRO A 794 -42.24 -16.03 -26.63
CA PRO A 794 -42.03 -16.90 -27.78
C PRO A 794 -40.91 -16.40 -28.70
N THR A 795 -40.11 -17.32 -29.22
CA THR A 795 -39.04 -17.08 -30.20
C THR A 795 -39.21 -17.99 -31.42
N THR A 796 -38.50 -17.69 -32.50
CA THR A 796 -38.54 -18.49 -33.75
C THR A 796 -37.37 -19.45 -33.89
N SER A 797 -36.40 -19.36 -32.97
CA SER A 797 -35.23 -20.23 -32.83
C SER A 797 -34.91 -20.39 -31.35
N ASP A 798 -34.00 -21.30 -31.02
CA ASP A 798 -33.44 -21.39 -29.67
C ASP A 798 -32.79 -20.04 -29.31
N SER A 799 -33.05 -19.58 -28.09
CA SER A 799 -32.54 -18.33 -27.54
C SER A 799 -32.43 -18.48 -26.04
N THR A 800 -31.51 -17.76 -25.39
CA THR A 800 -31.25 -17.92 -23.96
C THR A 800 -31.18 -16.60 -23.22
N VAL A 801 -31.62 -16.63 -21.95
CA VAL A 801 -31.37 -15.55 -21.00
C VAL A 801 -30.13 -15.93 -20.21
N SER A 802 -29.03 -15.22 -20.40
CA SER A 802 -27.75 -15.51 -19.74
C SER A 802 -27.67 -14.90 -18.34
N SER A 803 -28.23 -13.69 -18.17
CA SER A 803 -28.03 -12.89 -16.96
C SER A 803 -29.33 -12.25 -16.48
N LEU A 804 -29.49 -12.18 -15.15
CA LEU A 804 -30.60 -11.52 -14.47
C LEU A 804 -30.08 -10.62 -13.35
N VAL A 805 -30.59 -9.40 -13.26
CA VAL A 805 -30.32 -8.48 -12.16
C VAL A 805 -31.65 -8.02 -11.57
N LEU A 806 -31.83 -8.22 -10.27
CA LEU A 806 -32.98 -7.71 -9.52
C LEU A 806 -32.62 -6.33 -8.95
N GLN A 807 -33.40 -5.32 -9.31
CA GLN A 807 -33.27 -3.96 -8.77
C GLN A 807 -33.94 -3.86 -7.39
N SER A 808 -33.50 -2.88 -6.59
CA SER A 808 -34.01 -2.65 -5.23
C SER A 808 -35.51 -2.34 -5.17
N ASN A 809 -36.07 -1.80 -6.25
CA ASN A 809 -37.50 -1.54 -6.41
C ASN A 809 -38.32 -2.80 -6.82
N GLY A 810 -37.67 -3.96 -6.94
CA GLY A 810 -38.28 -5.24 -7.31
C GLY A 810 -38.46 -5.47 -8.81
N GLN A 811 -38.00 -4.54 -9.67
CA GLN A 811 -37.94 -4.75 -11.11
C GLN A 811 -36.81 -5.71 -11.48
N LEU A 812 -37.02 -6.48 -12.55
CA LEU A 812 -36.04 -7.46 -13.04
C LEU A 812 -35.49 -7.00 -14.39
N VAL A 813 -34.17 -6.88 -14.51
CA VAL A 813 -33.49 -6.65 -15.78
C VAL A 813 -32.89 -7.98 -16.24
N ALA A 814 -33.07 -8.31 -17.51
CA ALA A 814 -32.60 -9.54 -18.12
C ALA A 814 -31.81 -9.24 -19.39
N ALA A 815 -30.76 -10.00 -19.63
CA ALA A 815 -30.01 -9.95 -20.87
C ALA A 815 -29.58 -11.35 -21.33
N GLY A 816 -29.37 -11.50 -22.64
CA GLY A 816 -29.00 -12.76 -23.26
C GLY A 816 -28.99 -12.66 -24.77
N ASP A 817 -29.09 -13.80 -25.43
CA ASP A 817 -29.22 -13.89 -26.88
C ASP A 817 -30.69 -14.03 -27.29
N LEU A 818 -31.05 -13.37 -28.37
CA LEU A 818 -32.34 -13.46 -29.03
C LEU A 818 -32.09 -13.53 -30.52
N GLN A 819 -32.23 -14.73 -31.10
CA GLN A 819 -32.04 -14.96 -32.54
C GLN A 819 -30.70 -14.38 -33.05
N ASP A 820 -29.60 -14.77 -32.40
CA ASP A 820 -28.22 -14.33 -32.71
C ASP A 820 -27.95 -12.82 -32.48
N THR A 821 -28.80 -12.13 -31.72
CA THR A 821 -28.57 -10.74 -31.29
C THR A 821 -28.61 -10.61 -29.78
N VAL A 822 -27.79 -9.73 -29.22
CA VAL A 822 -27.84 -9.42 -27.78
C VAL A 822 -29.10 -8.63 -27.47
N PHE A 823 -29.83 -9.01 -26.43
CA PHE A 823 -31.03 -8.30 -25.99
C PHE A 823 -30.97 -7.90 -24.51
N VAL A 824 -31.77 -6.89 -24.17
CA VAL A 824 -32.09 -6.48 -22.80
C VAL A 824 -33.60 -6.31 -22.65
N ALA A 825 -34.16 -6.79 -21.55
CA ALA A 825 -35.55 -6.57 -21.20
C ALA A 825 -35.67 -6.20 -19.72
N ARG A 826 -36.56 -5.25 -19.40
CA ARG A 826 -36.92 -4.92 -18.01
C ARG A 826 -38.36 -5.31 -17.73
N PHE A 827 -38.59 -5.94 -16.59
CA PHE A 827 -39.88 -6.44 -16.14
C PHE A 827 -40.30 -5.78 -14.83
N GLY A 828 -41.61 -5.56 -14.69
CA GLY A 828 -42.24 -5.21 -13.43
C GLY A 828 -42.27 -6.39 -12.43
N THR A 829 -42.71 -6.10 -11.20
CA THR A 829 -42.79 -7.10 -10.13
C THR A 829 -43.76 -8.25 -10.41
N ASP A 830 -44.69 -8.06 -11.35
CA ASP A 830 -45.69 -9.02 -11.81
C ASP A 830 -45.25 -9.83 -13.06
N GLY A 831 -44.05 -9.57 -13.57
CA GLY A 831 -43.51 -10.23 -14.76
C GLY A 831 -44.01 -9.64 -16.09
N SER A 832 -44.78 -8.55 -16.07
CA SER A 832 -45.05 -7.78 -17.28
C SER A 832 -43.79 -7.00 -17.73
N LEU A 833 -43.61 -6.78 -19.04
CA LEU A 833 -42.55 -5.90 -19.54
C LEU A 833 -42.81 -4.46 -19.07
N ASP A 834 -41.76 -3.78 -18.60
CA ASP A 834 -41.85 -2.41 -18.08
C ASP A 834 -42.16 -1.42 -19.19
N PRO A 835 -43.33 -0.75 -19.20
CA PRO A 835 -43.69 0.23 -20.23
C PRO A 835 -42.74 1.43 -20.29
N ALA A 836 -42.02 1.73 -19.20
CA ALA A 836 -41.05 2.82 -19.16
C ALA A 836 -39.69 2.45 -19.78
N PHE A 837 -39.46 1.17 -20.09
CA PHE A 837 -38.24 0.67 -20.72
C PHE A 837 -38.53 0.21 -22.14
N ASN A 838 -37.96 0.91 -23.12
CA ASN A 838 -38.19 0.66 -24.55
C ASN A 838 -39.69 0.48 -24.90
N GLY A 839 -40.56 1.28 -24.27
CA GLY A 839 -42.01 1.22 -24.50
C GLY A 839 -42.69 -0.11 -24.11
N GLY A 840 -42.08 -0.91 -23.23
CA GLY A 840 -42.60 -2.23 -22.86
C GLY A 840 -42.25 -3.33 -23.85
N ALA A 841 -41.18 -3.16 -24.61
CA ALA A 841 -40.64 -4.15 -25.54
C ALA A 841 -39.22 -4.60 -25.15
N VAL A 842 -38.78 -5.71 -25.72
CA VAL A 842 -37.39 -6.16 -25.63
C VAL A 842 -36.50 -5.22 -26.46
N GLN A 843 -35.42 -4.72 -25.86
CA GLN A 843 -34.40 -3.91 -26.52
C GLN A 843 -33.33 -4.81 -27.14
N THR A 844 -33.06 -4.68 -28.44
CA THR A 844 -31.92 -5.36 -29.10
C THR A 844 -30.72 -4.43 -29.19
N ILE A 845 -29.52 -4.98 -29.05
CA ILE A 845 -28.26 -4.23 -28.99
C ILE A 845 -27.42 -4.57 -30.22
N SER A 846 -27.58 -3.81 -31.29
CA SER A 846 -26.88 -4.07 -32.56
C SER A 846 -25.38 -3.73 -32.54
N ALA A 847 -24.91 -3.01 -31.52
CA ALA A 847 -23.50 -2.72 -31.32
C ALA A 847 -22.71 -3.94 -30.81
N LEU A 848 -23.40 -4.92 -30.23
CA LEU A 848 -22.85 -6.17 -29.76
C LEU A 848 -23.26 -7.31 -30.70
N ALA A 849 -22.45 -8.36 -30.73
CA ALA A 849 -22.69 -9.56 -31.52
C ALA A 849 -22.64 -10.79 -30.62
N VAL A 850 -23.12 -11.92 -31.13
CA VAL A 850 -23.15 -13.21 -30.45
C VAL A 850 -22.16 -14.13 -31.17
N ASN A 851 -21.31 -14.88 -30.45
CA ASN A 851 -20.29 -15.72 -31.08
C ASN A 851 -20.91 -17.01 -31.68
N SER A 852 -21.24 -16.98 -32.98
CA SER A 852 -21.78 -18.14 -33.69
C SER A 852 -20.73 -19.12 -34.22
N ALA A 853 -19.42 -18.83 -34.06
CA ALA A 853 -18.34 -19.60 -34.68
C ALA A 853 -18.10 -20.99 -34.05
N LEU A 854 -18.71 -21.25 -32.89
CA LEU A 854 -18.51 -22.48 -32.10
C LEU A 854 -19.58 -23.56 -32.29
N GLY A 855 -20.59 -23.32 -33.14
CA GLY A 855 -21.66 -24.29 -33.40
C GLY A 855 -22.60 -24.54 -32.22
N ALA A 856 -22.57 -23.69 -31.20
CA ALA A 856 -23.45 -23.69 -30.03
C ALA A 856 -23.91 -22.26 -29.73
N VAL A 857 -25.06 -22.11 -29.04
CA VAL A 857 -25.55 -20.81 -28.58
C VAL A 857 -24.55 -20.22 -27.57
N ASP A 858 -24.09 -19.00 -27.83
CA ASP A 858 -23.25 -18.22 -26.94
C ASP A 858 -24.08 -17.70 -25.77
N ARG A 859 -23.52 -17.88 -24.57
CA ARG A 859 -24.22 -17.80 -23.28
C ARG A 859 -23.53 -16.82 -22.33
N THR A 860 -22.70 -15.92 -22.84
CA THR A 860 -21.77 -15.10 -22.03
C THR A 860 -22.15 -13.61 -21.95
N VAL A 861 -23.43 -13.25 -22.15
CA VAL A 861 -23.85 -11.84 -22.02
C VAL A 861 -23.73 -11.36 -20.57
N GLY A 862 -22.75 -10.49 -20.32
CA GLY A 862 -22.55 -9.81 -19.05
C GLY A 862 -23.60 -8.72 -18.83
N LEU A 863 -24.12 -8.60 -17.61
CA LEU A 863 -25.14 -7.62 -17.25
C LEU A 863 -24.85 -7.01 -15.88
N ALA A 864 -24.86 -5.69 -15.78
CA ALA A 864 -24.84 -4.95 -14.52
C ALA A 864 -25.81 -3.78 -14.56
N VAL A 865 -26.28 -3.35 -13.38
CA VAL A 865 -27.12 -2.16 -13.24
C VAL A 865 -26.41 -1.20 -12.30
N GLN A 866 -26.20 0.04 -12.74
CA GLN A 866 -25.57 1.09 -11.95
C GLN A 866 -26.54 1.63 -10.90
N SER A 867 -26.00 2.32 -9.89
CA SER A 867 -26.79 2.87 -8.76
C SER A 867 -27.80 3.93 -9.19
N ASP A 868 -27.58 4.60 -10.32
CA ASP A 868 -28.48 5.56 -10.95
C ASP A 868 -29.58 4.89 -11.82
N GLY A 869 -29.55 3.55 -11.94
CA GLY A 869 -30.51 2.75 -12.69
C GLY A 869 -30.18 2.57 -14.17
N LYS A 870 -29.04 3.06 -14.66
CA LYS A 870 -28.53 2.74 -16.00
C LYS A 870 -28.09 1.28 -16.09
N VAL A 871 -28.15 0.71 -17.30
CA VAL A 871 -27.88 -0.71 -17.52
C VAL A 871 -26.62 -0.87 -18.37
N LEU A 872 -25.68 -1.69 -17.92
CA LEU A 872 -24.47 -2.05 -18.66
C LEU A 872 -24.60 -3.48 -19.19
N VAL A 873 -24.26 -3.65 -20.45
CA VAL A 873 -24.29 -4.94 -21.15
C VAL A 873 -22.93 -5.17 -21.79
N ALA A 874 -22.32 -6.32 -21.54
CA ALA A 874 -21.03 -6.67 -22.12
C ALA A 874 -21.14 -7.93 -22.98
N ASN A 875 -20.56 -7.87 -24.17
CA ASN A 875 -20.33 -9.00 -25.05
C ASN A 875 -19.27 -8.61 -26.11
N ARG A 876 -18.96 -9.49 -27.06
CA ARG A 876 -18.14 -9.13 -28.21
C ARG A 876 -18.87 -8.13 -29.12
N THR A 877 -18.10 -7.36 -29.88
CA THR A 877 -18.62 -6.58 -31.02
C THR A 877 -18.64 -7.42 -32.30
N SER A 878 -19.31 -6.94 -33.34
CA SER A 878 -19.25 -7.58 -34.68
C SER A 878 -17.84 -7.60 -35.28
N ALA A 879 -16.94 -6.74 -34.80
CA ALA A 879 -15.54 -6.71 -35.20
C ALA A 879 -14.66 -7.70 -34.42
N GLY A 880 -15.21 -8.39 -33.40
CA GLY A 880 -14.45 -9.31 -32.55
C GLY A 880 -13.69 -8.64 -31.40
N LEU A 881 -14.09 -7.43 -31.01
CA LEU A 881 -13.51 -6.69 -29.87
C LEU A 881 -14.36 -6.90 -28.61
N PHE A 882 -13.77 -6.73 -27.41
CA PHE A 882 -14.58 -6.53 -26.20
C PHE A 882 -15.47 -5.31 -26.39
N GLY A 883 -16.76 -5.45 -26.08
CA GLY A 883 -17.75 -4.38 -26.18
C GLY A 883 -18.55 -4.23 -24.90
N VAL A 884 -18.79 -2.99 -24.51
CA VAL A 884 -19.67 -2.62 -23.40
C VAL A 884 -20.62 -1.55 -23.86
N VAL A 885 -21.91 -1.80 -23.66
CA VAL A 885 -22.97 -0.85 -24.00
C VAL A 885 -23.61 -0.34 -22.72
N ARG A 886 -23.77 0.98 -22.61
CA ARG A 886 -24.59 1.59 -21.56
C ARG A 886 -25.94 2.02 -22.11
N LEU A 887 -27.00 1.59 -21.45
CA LEU A 887 -28.37 2.04 -21.67
C LEU A 887 -28.80 2.99 -20.55
N ASP A 888 -29.56 4.01 -20.93
CA ASP A 888 -30.22 4.89 -19.98
C ASP A 888 -31.36 4.16 -19.24
N THR A 889 -31.98 4.87 -18.28
CA THR A 889 -33.10 4.32 -17.49
C THR A 889 -34.36 4.04 -18.31
N ALA A 890 -34.46 4.56 -19.54
CA ALA A 890 -35.53 4.30 -20.48
C ALA A 890 -35.19 3.19 -21.50
N GLY A 891 -33.97 2.65 -21.47
CA GLY A 891 -33.51 1.57 -22.34
C GLY A 891 -32.94 2.02 -23.68
N ALA A 892 -32.73 3.31 -23.89
CA ALA A 892 -32.02 3.82 -25.07
C ALA A 892 -30.50 3.83 -24.82
N LEU A 893 -29.69 3.81 -25.89
CA LEU A 893 -28.24 3.98 -25.77
C LEU A 893 -27.90 5.32 -25.10
N ASP A 894 -27.07 5.26 -24.08
CA ASP A 894 -26.63 6.44 -23.34
C ASP A 894 -25.46 7.12 -24.04
N ALA A 895 -25.77 8.13 -24.87
CA ALA A 895 -24.76 8.86 -25.62
C ALA A 895 -23.72 9.62 -24.76
N THR A 896 -23.92 9.74 -23.44
CA THR A 896 -22.88 10.30 -22.56
C THR A 896 -21.80 9.29 -22.19
N PHE A 897 -21.93 8.03 -22.61
CA PHE A 897 -20.93 6.97 -22.41
C PHE A 897 -20.08 6.81 -23.66
N SER A 898 -18.76 7.04 -23.58
CA SER A 898 -17.82 7.01 -24.72
C SER A 898 -18.23 7.89 -25.93
N GLY A 899 -19.18 8.81 -25.72
CA GLY A 899 -19.75 9.68 -26.75
C GLY A 899 -20.85 9.07 -27.63
N ASP A 900 -21.01 7.74 -27.66
CA ASP A 900 -21.98 7.04 -28.52
C ASP A 900 -22.76 5.90 -27.84
N GLY A 901 -22.50 5.65 -26.56
CA GLY A 901 -23.10 4.57 -25.78
C GLY A 901 -22.31 3.27 -25.76
N VAL A 902 -21.16 3.21 -26.43
CA VAL A 902 -20.39 1.97 -26.65
C VAL A 902 -18.90 2.18 -26.33
N ALA A 903 -18.41 1.46 -25.33
CA ALA A 903 -16.99 1.36 -25.04
C ALA A 903 -16.42 0.05 -25.62
N THR A 904 -15.20 0.09 -26.16
CA THR A 904 -14.55 -1.10 -26.73
C THR A 904 -13.10 -1.23 -26.31
N ALA A 905 -12.60 -2.47 -26.21
CA ALA A 905 -11.19 -2.77 -26.02
C ALA A 905 -10.73 -3.85 -27.00
N ASP A 906 -9.55 -3.65 -27.59
CA ASP A 906 -8.90 -4.57 -28.54
C ASP A 906 -7.62 -5.11 -27.91
N PHE A 907 -7.53 -6.44 -27.78
CA PHE A 907 -6.36 -7.17 -27.27
C PHE A 907 -5.53 -7.81 -28.41
N GLY A 908 -5.90 -7.59 -29.68
CA GLY A 908 -5.18 -8.07 -30.86
C GLY A 908 -5.59 -9.47 -31.34
N GLY A 909 -6.77 -9.94 -30.95
CA GLY A 909 -7.33 -11.25 -31.28
C GLY A 909 -8.86 -11.24 -31.36
N ASP A 910 -9.49 -12.40 -31.28
CA ASP A 910 -10.91 -12.54 -31.01
C ASP A 910 -11.15 -12.39 -29.50
N ASP A 911 -11.86 -11.32 -29.15
CA ASP A 911 -12.04 -10.87 -27.78
C ASP A 911 -13.52 -11.01 -27.38
N ASP A 912 -13.82 -12.04 -26.59
CA ASP A 912 -15.16 -12.34 -26.06
C ASP A 912 -15.30 -11.81 -24.63
N ALA A 913 -16.15 -10.79 -24.42
CA ALA A 913 -16.45 -10.26 -23.10
C ALA A 913 -17.57 -11.08 -22.42
N ASP A 914 -17.26 -11.66 -21.26
CA ASP A 914 -18.13 -12.64 -20.59
C ASP A 914 -18.89 -12.07 -19.37
N SER A 915 -18.31 -11.05 -18.72
CA SER A 915 -18.78 -10.52 -17.46
C SER A 915 -18.46 -9.03 -17.34
N VAL A 916 -19.38 -8.27 -16.75
CA VAL A 916 -19.18 -6.87 -16.39
C VAL A 916 -19.51 -6.70 -14.92
N VAL A 917 -18.63 -6.00 -14.20
CA VAL A 917 -18.85 -5.61 -12.81
C VAL A 917 -18.61 -4.11 -12.67
N VAL A 918 -19.38 -3.48 -11.79
CA VAL A 918 -19.30 -2.03 -11.54
C VAL A 918 -18.77 -1.84 -10.13
N GLN A 919 -17.69 -1.10 -10.00
CA GLN A 919 -17.19 -0.65 -8.70
C GLN A 919 -18.16 0.36 -8.09
N GLY A 920 -18.17 0.49 -6.76
CA GLY A 920 -19.01 1.53 -6.14
C GLY A 920 -18.63 2.95 -6.61
N SER A 921 -17.36 3.14 -6.99
CA SER A 921 -16.78 4.37 -7.57
C SER A 921 -17.17 4.66 -9.01
N GLY A 922 -17.89 3.72 -9.64
CA GLY A 922 -18.46 3.89 -10.96
C GLY A 922 -17.58 3.35 -12.08
N GLU A 923 -16.31 3.00 -11.82
CA GLU A 923 -15.47 2.29 -12.79
C GLU A 923 -16.10 0.95 -13.17
N ILE A 924 -15.97 0.61 -14.44
CA ILE A 924 -16.60 -0.54 -15.08
C ILE A 924 -15.50 -1.49 -15.47
N ILE A 925 -15.55 -2.70 -14.92
CA ILE A 925 -14.54 -3.74 -15.20
C ILE A 925 -15.18 -4.83 -16.01
N VAL A 926 -14.54 -5.17 -17.12
CA VAL A 926 -15.02 -6.15 -18.07
C VAL A 926 -14.01 -7.26 -18.20
N ILE A 927 -14.51 -8.48 -18.13
CA ILE A 927 -13.72 -9.70 -17.98
C ILE A 927 -14.20 -10.67 -19.04
N GLY A 928 -13.27 -11.34 -19.69
CA GLY A 928 -13.58 -12.32 -20.71
C GLY A 928 -12.33 -13.06 -21.17
N THR A 929 -12.34 -13.46 -22.44
CA THR A 929 -11.23 -14.19 -23.05
C THR A 929 -10.76 -13.55 -24.34
N THR A 930 -9.45 -13.59 -24.56
CA THR A 930 -8.81 -13.17 -25.82
C THR A 930 -7.97 -14.32 -26.35
N ASP A 931 -7.90 -14.51 -27.67
CA ASP A 931 -6.95 -15.44 -28.30
C ASP A 931 -5.64 -14.77 -28.77
N SER A 932 -5.38 -13.54 -28.33
CA SER A 932 -4.14 -12.81 -28.61
C SER A 932 -2.90 -13.70 -28.42
N GLY A 933 -2.04 -13.76 -29.44
CA GLY A 933 -0.86 -14.63 -29.46
C GLY A 933 -1.11 -16.11 -29.78
N GLY A 934 -2.34 -16.49 -30.18
CA GLY A 934 -2.69 -17.83 -30.70
C GLY A 934 -3.08 -18.87 -29.64
N SER A 935 -3.31 -18.46 -28.39
CA SER A 935 -3.81 -19.32 -27.31
C SER A 935 -4.75 -18.52 -26.42
N PRO A 936 -5.92 -19.05 -26.01
CA PRO A 936 -6.86 -18.27 -25.22
C PRO A 936 -6.32 -17.92 -23.83
N GLN A 937 -6.44 -16.64 -23.47
CA GLN A 937 -6.05 -16.04 -22.21
C GLN A 937 -7.24 -15.36 -21.56
N THR A 938 -7.18 -15.16 -20.25
CA THR A 938 -8.15 -14.30 -19.57
C THR A 938 -7.75 -12.86 -19.78
N ALA A 939 -8.68 -12.06 -20.31
CA ALA A 939 -8.51 -10.64 -20.54
C ALA A 939 -9.41 -9.85 -19.59
N VAL A 940 -8.87 -8.77 -19.05
CA VAL A 940 -9.57 -7.83 -18.19
C VAL A 940 -9.30 -6.43 -18.71
N THR A 941 -10.33 -5.62 -18.86
CA THR A 941 -10.20 -4.19 -19.15
C THR A 941 -11.04 -3.38 -18.18
N ALA A 942 -10.61 -2.16 -17.91
CA ALA A 942 -11.34 -1.22 -17.08
C ALA A 942 -11.68 0.04 -17.86
N PHE A 943 -12.88 0.54 -17.66
CA PHE A 943 -13.35 1.83 -18.14
C PHE A 943 -13.74 2.72 -16.96
N THR A 944 -13.61 4.03 -17.14
CA THR A 944 -14.16 5.02 -16.22
C THR A 944 -15.69 4.92 -16.17
N ALA A 945 -16.32 5.64 -15.24
CA ALA A 945 -17.77 5.76 -15.21
C ALA A 945 -18.37 6.31 -16.52
N ASP A 946 -17.59 7.04 -17.31
CA ASP A 946 -18.02 7.62 -18.59
C ASP A 946 -17.63 6.78 -19.80
N GLY A 947 -16.95 5.64 -19.62
CA GLY A 947 -16.65 4.69 -20.68
C GLY A 947 -15.32 4.93 -21.40
N ASP A 948 -14.51 5.86 -20.90
CA ASP A 948 -13.14 6.05 -21.36
C ASP A 948 -12.23 4.96 -20.76
N PRO A 949 -11.15 4.52 -21.42
CA PRO A 949 -10.20 3.57 -20.84
C PRO A 949 -9.63 4.07 -19.51
N GLU A 950 -9.61 3.20 -18.48
CA GLU A 950 -9.09 3.52 -17.15
C GLU A 950 -7.58 3.26 -17.09
N THR A 951 -6.78 4.29 -17.42
CA THR A 951 -5.30 4.21 -17.48
C THR A 951 -4.64 4.05 -16.11
N GLY A 952 -5.39 4.12 -15.02
CA GLY A 952 -4.94 3.75 -13.67
C GLY A 952 -4.98 2.25 -13.38
N PHE A 953 -5.53 1.43 -14.29
CA PHE A 953 -5.50 -0.05 -14.20
C PHE A 953 -4.23 -0.66 -14.77
N ASP A 954 -3.73 -0.11 -15.89
CA ASP A 954 -2.51 -0.41 -16.66
C ASP A 954 -2.33 0.79 -17.62
N SER A 955 -1.15 0.99 -18.19
CA SER A 955 -0.81 2.01 -19.19
C SER A 955 -1.83 2.18 -20.33
N ASP A 956 -2.54 1.12 -20.73
CA ASP A 956 -3.60 1.16 -21.75
C ASP A 956 -4.99 0.71 -21.26
N GLY A 957 -5.16 0.52 -19.94
CA GLY A 957 -6.41 0.10 -19.31
C GLY A 957 -6.79 -1.37 -19.55
N LYS A 958 -5.85 -2.19 -20.01
CA LYS A 958 -6.06 -3.61 -20.33
C LYS A 958 -5.05 -4.47 -19.58
N PHE A 959 -5.44 -5.70 -19.26
CA PHE A 959 -4.57 -6.64 -18.58
C PHE A 959 -4.89 -8.06 -19.01
N THR A 960 -3.87 -8.85 -19.32
CA THR A 960 -4.02 -10.28 -19.64
C THR A 960 -3.38 -11.16 -18.59
N VAL A 961 -4.06 -12.26 -18.29
CA VAL A 961 -3.57 -13.27 -17.35
C VAL A 961 -3.46 -14.59 -18.08
N ALA A 962 -2.25 -15.16 -18.06
CA ALA A 962 -2.03 -16.53 -18.49
C ALA A 962 -2.98 -17.46 -17.71
N SER A 963 -3.80 -18.22 -18.44
CA SER A 963 -4.89 -19.02 -17.89
C SER A 963 -4.45 -20.04 -16.84
N GLY A 964 -3.14 -20.32 -16.72
CA GLY A 964 -2.57 -21.28 -15.76
C GLY A 964 -2.90 -22.73 -16.12
N ILE A 965 -3.52 -22.96 -17.29
CA ILE A 965 -3.85 -24.26 -17.83
C ILE A 965 -2.59 -24.80 -18.53
N SER A 966 -1.94 -25.78 -17.92
CA SER A 966 -0.70 -26.38 -18.42
C SER A 966 -0.96 -27.46 -19.48
N ASP A 967 -1.62 -27.13 -20.59
CA ASP A 967 -1.69 -28.03 -21.74
C ASP A 967 -1.10 -27.37 -23.01
N PRO A 968 0.10 -27.79 -23.46
CA PRO A 968 0.66 -27.37 -24.74
C PRO A 968 0.06 -28.13 -25.94
N ALA A 969 -0.97 -28.96 -25.76
CA ALA A 969 -1.63 -29.66 -26.86
C ALA A 969 -2.61 -28.74 -27.60
N THR A 970 -2.09 -28.14 -28.68
CA THR A 970 -2.81 -27.81 -29.92
C THR A 970 -4.11 -27.01 -29.78
N SER A 971 -4.08 -25.77 -30.29
CA SER A 971 -5.03 -25.24 -31.28
C SER A 971 -6.49 -25.66 -31.07
N LEU A 972 -7.38 -24.71 -30.76
CA LEU A 972 -8.77 -24.68 -31.27
C LEU A 972 -9.29 -26.07 -31.71
N VAL A 973 -9.56 -26.99 -30.77
CA VAL A 973 -10.13 -28.30 -31.15
C VAL A 973 -11.64 -28.20 -31.05
N VAL A 974 -12.19 -27.89 -32.22
CA VAL A 974 -13.54 -28.14 -32.71
C VAL A 974 -14.21 -29.31 -31.98
N GLY A 975 -15.30 -29.01 -31.27
CA GLY A 975 -16.03 -29.96 -30.43
C GLY A 975 -16.96 -29.36 -29.38
N GLY A 976 -16.94 -28.02 -29.17
CA GLY A 976 -18.15 -27.29 -28.77
C GLY A 976 -18.18 -26.55 -27.43
N PHE A 977 -17.05 -26.16 -26.80
CA PHE A 977 -17.12 -25.24 -25.67
C PHE A 977 -15.81 -24.43 -25.44
N ALA A 978 -15.94 -23.11 -25.22
CA ALA A 978 -14.85 -22.13 -25.05
C ALA A 978 -14.25 -22.12 -23.62
N ILE A 979 -13.08 -21.48 -23.46
CA ILE A 979 -12.61 -21.02 -22.15
C ILE A 979 -13.52 -19.86 -21.74
N LYS A 980 -14.02 -19.85 -20.50
CA LYS A 980 -14.86 -18.78 -19.98
C LYS A 980 -14.17 -18.10 -18.81
N ALA A 981 -14.28 -16.79 -18.72
CA ALA A 981 -13.85 -16.03 -17.55
C ALA A 981 -15.06 -15.39 -16.87
N VAL A 982 -15.19 -15.55 -15.55
CA VAL A 982 -16.19 -14.83 -14.76
C VAL A 982 -15.49 -14.07 -13.65
N GLY A 983 -16.05 -12.94 -13.23
CA GLY A 983 -15.49 -12.21 -12.11
C GLY A 983 -16.52 -11.60 -11.19
N THR A 984 -16.05 -11.31 -9.99
CA THR A 984 -16.87 -10.80 -8.89
C THR A 984 -15.99 -10.00 -7.93
N LEU A 985 -16.55 -8.94 -7.35
CA LEU A 985 -15.84 -8.06 -6.44
C LEU A 985 -15.86 -8.64 -5.01
N GLN A 986 -14.71 -8.64 -4.35
CA GLN A 986 -14.66 -8.85 -2.90
C GLN A 986 -15.12 -7.60 -2.16
N PRO A 987 -15.51 -7.72 -0.87
CA PRO A 987 -15.83 -6.56 -0.03
C PRO A 987 -14.71 -5.53 0.10
N ASP A 988 -13.46 -5.92 -0.18
CA ASP A 988 -12.31 -5.02 -0.13
C ASP A 988 -12.08 -4.24 -1.45
N GLY A 989 -12.91 -4.49 -2.47
CA GLY A 989 -12.88 -3.90 -3.81
C GLY A 989 -11.97 -4.64 -4.80
N SER A 990 -11.25 -5.68 -4.37
CA SER A 990 -10.45 -6.52 -5.27
C SER A 990 -11.34 -7.37 -6.17
N LEU A 991 -10.85 -7.65 -7.37
CA LEU A 991 -11.56 -8.48 -8.33
C LEU A 991 -11.09 -9.93 -8.22
N VAL A 992 -12.01 -10.86 -8.00
CA VAL A 992 -11.74 -12.29 -8.15
C VAL A 992 -12.13 -12.72 -9.55
N THR A 993 -11.19 -13.30 -10.29
CA THR A 993 -11.44 -13.90 -11.60
C THR A 993 -11.40 -15.42 -11.49
N VAL A 994 -12.34 -16.08 -12.16
CA VAL A 994 -12.42 -17.53 -12.27
C VAL A 994 -12.39 -17.87 -13.75
N THR A 995 -11.46 -18.73 -14.12
CA THR A 995 -11.26 -19.18 -15.50
C THR A 995 -11.65 -20.64 -15.58
N SER A 996 -12.43 -21.02 -16.59
CA SER A 996 -12.82 -22.41 -16.79
C SER A 996 -12.56 -22.86 -18.20
N SER A 997 -12.23 -24.15 -18.33
CA SER A 997 -12.21 -24.87 -19.59
C SER A 997 -13.34 -25.87 -19.57
N ALA A 998 -14.08 -25.96 -20.66
CA ALA A 998 -15.18 -26.90 -20.75
C ALA A 998 -14.76 -28.35 -21.08
N SER A 999 -13.46 -28.61 -21.29
CA SER A 999 -12.96 -29.98 -21.27
C SER A 999 -12.86 -30.49 -19.83
N PRO A 1000 -13.50 -31.63 -19.48
CA PRO A 1000 -13.42 -32.23 -18.15
C PRO A 1000 -12.02 -32.80 -17.84
N THR A 1001 -11.04 -32.65 -18.73
CA THR A 1001 -9.65 -33.08 -18.49
C THR A 1001 -8.71 -31.93 -18.10
N SER A 1002 -9.09 -30.68 -18.37
CA SER A 1002 -8.31 -29.49 -18.00
C SER A 1002 -8.88 -28.82 -16.75
N GLY A 1003 -7.99 -28.19 -15.97
CA GLY A 1003 -8.36 -27.54 -14.71
C GLY A 1003 -8.82 -26.09 -14.92
N ALA A 1004 -9.80 -25.65 -14.14
CA ALA A 1004 -10.15 -24.25 -13.98
C ALA A 1004 -9.23 -23.57 -12.94
N GLY A 1005 -9.09 -22.24 -12.97
CA GLY A 1005 -8.25 -21.45 -12.06
C GLY A 1005 -9.02 -20.32 -11.37
N ILE A 1006 -8.60 -19.95 -10.16
CA ILE A 1006 -9.09 -18.76 -9.45
C ILE A 1006 -7.93 -17.82 -9.16
N ARG A 1007 -8.09 -16.52 -9.40
CA ARG A 1007 -7.09 -15.48 -9.14
C ARG A 1007 -7.74 -14.24 -8.54
N ARG A 1008 -6.94 -13.40 -7.90
CA ARG A 1008 -7.35 -12.08 -7.40
C ARG A 1008 -6.48 -10.99 -8.02
N LEU A 1009 -7.13 -9.94 -8.49
CA LEU A 1009 -6.52 -8.75 -9.09
C LEU A 1009 -6.88 -7.52 -8.26
N ASN A 1010 -5.94 -6.58 -8.14
CA ASN A 1010 -6.25 -5.25 -7.64
C ASN A 1010 -6.93 -4.48 -8.79
N ALA A 1011 -8.16 -4.02 -8.58
CA ALA A 1011 -8.94 -3.35 -9.61
C ALA A 1011 -9.00 -1.83 -9.38
N PRO A 1012 -9.18 -1.00 -10.41
CA PRO A 1012 -9.16 0.47 -10.29
C PRO A 1012 -10.37 0.93 -9.47
N GLY A 1013 -10.23 2.00 -8.70
CA GLY A 1013 -11.32 2.48 -7.83
C GLY A 1013 -11.48 1.71 -6.50
N SER A 1014 -10.75 0.60 -6.30
CA SER A 1014 -10.84 -0.22 -5.06
C SER A 1014 -10.16 0.41 -3.83
N GLY A 1015 -10.13 1.73 -3.74
CA GLY A 1015 -9.29 2.50 -2.83
C GLY A 1015 -9.60 2.24 -1.35
N ALA A 1016 -8.80 1.38 -0.71
CA ALA A 1016 -8.60 1.48 0.72
C ALA A 1016 -8.05 2.88 1.02
N VAL A 1017 -8.89 3.77 1.55
CA VAL A 1017 -8.49 5.13 1.92
C VAL A 1017 -7.45 5.07 3.03
N GLY A 1018 -7.65 4.15 3.98
CA GLY A 1018 -6.67 3.86 5.02
C GLY A 1018 -7.31 3.59 6.37
N GLN A 1019 -6.46 3.49 7.39
CA GLN A 1019 -6.88 3.32 8.78
C GLN A 1019 -6.84 4.65 9.54
N PHE A 1020 -7.74 4.80 10.51
CA PHE A 1020 -7.78 5.90 11.45
C PHE A 1020 -8.14 5.41 12.85
N GLY A 1021 -7.95 6.24 13.87
CA GLY A 1021 -8.19 5.87 15.26
C GLY A 1021 -6.92 5.57 16.04
N VAL A 1022 -7.01 4.74 17.08
CA VAL A 1022 -5.86 4.40 17.93
C VAL A 1022 -5.03 3.30 17.27
N ILE A 1023 -4.14 3.71 16.38
CA ILE A 1023 -3.24 2.82 15.65
C ILE A 1023 -1.88 2.85 16.35
N ASN A 1024 -1.41 1.70 16.83
CA ASN A 1024 -0.18 1.57 17.62
C ASN A 1024 -0.12 2.57 18.80
N GLY A 1025 -1.24 2.70 19.52
CA GLY A 1025 -1.34 3.59 20.69
C GLY A 1025 -1.42 5.09 20.39
N LYS A 1026 -1.33 5.52 19.12
CA LYS A 1026 -1.47 6.93 18.71
C LYS A 1026 -2.81 7.15 18.03
N THR A 1027 -3.49 8.25 18.37
CA THR A 1027 -4.69 8.69 17.62
C THR A 1027 -4.26 9.25 16.26
N THR A 1028 -4.54 8.50 15.21
CA THR A 1028 -4.30 8.84 13.81
C THR A 1028 -5.61 9.32 13.18
N LYS A 1029 -5.55 10.40 12.41
CA LYS A 1029 -6.66 10.86 11.57
C LYS A 1029 -6.39 10.42 10.14
N LEU A 1030 -7.46 10.14 9.40
CA LEU A 1030 -7.38 9.90 7.97
C LEU A 1030 -8.02 11.08 7.25
N THR A 1031 -7.39 11.58 6.20
CA THR A 1031 -7.91 12.70 5.40
C THR A 1031 -7.75 12.38 3.93
N PHE A 1032 -8.80 12.60 3.15
CA PHE A 1032 -8.85 12.37 1.71
C PHE A 1032 -9.89 13.30 1.09
N THR A 1033 -9.89 13.42 -0.24
CA THR A 1033 -10.85 14.24 -0.99
C THR A 1033 -11.81 13.33 -1.71
N ASP A 1034 -13.10 13.64 -1.67
CA ASP A 1034 -14.12 12.93 -2.44
C ASP A 1034 -14.27 13.50 -3.87
N ALA A 1035 -15.14 12.90 -4.67
CA ALA A 1035 -15.29 13.15 -6.11
C ALA A 1035 -15.71 14.59 -6.44
N ASP A 1036 -16.34 15.32 -5.51
CA ASP A 1036 -16.72 16.71 -5.71
C ASP A 1036 -15.68 17.73 -5.20
N GLY A 1037 -14.55 17.23 -4.69
CA GLY A 1037 -13.49 18.06 -4.12
C GLY A 1037 -13.67 18.35 -2.63
N THR A 1038 -14.61 17.70 -1.92
CA THR A 1038 -14.75 17.84 -0.47
C THR A 1038 -13.65 17.06 0.25
N LEU A 1039 -12.85 17.78 1.04
CA LEU A 1039 -11.86 17.19 1.93
C LEU A 1039 -12.57 16.59 3.15
N VAL A 1040 -12.54 15.27 3.27
CA VAL A 1040 -13.10 14.50 4.38
C VAL A 1040 -12.00 14.09 5.34
N THR A 1041 -12.17 14.41 6.62
CA THR A 1041 -11.29 13.95 7.71
C THR A 1041 -12.05 13.05 8.67
N LEU A 1042 -11.55 11.84 8.86
CA LEU A 1042 -12.04 10.83 9.79
C LEU A 1042 -11.11 10.73 11.01
N SER A 1043 -11.70 10.63 12.19
CA SER A 1043 -10.94 10.42 13.43
C SER A 1043 -11.74 9.60 14.44
N LEU A 1044 -11.05 8.72 15.16
CA LEU A 1044 -11.66 7.83 16.15
C LEU A 1044 -10.89 7.91 17.47
N LYS A 1045 -11.58 8.27 18.55
CA LYS A 1045 -10.94 8.51 19.86
C LYS A 1045 -10.38 7.23 20.51
N ALA A 1046 -11.08 6.10 20.36
CA ALA A 1046 -10.69 4.79 20.89
C ALA A 1046 -11.23 3.70 19.95
N GLY A 1047 -10.44 2.66 19.71
CA GLY A 1047 -10.68 1.66 18.66
C GLY A 1047 -9.96 2.00 17.36
N VAL A 1048 -10.07 1.13 16.37
CA VAL A 1048 -9.46 1.25 15.05
C VAL A 1048 -10.55 1.29 13.99
N GLY A 1049 -10.55 2.32 13.16
CA GLY A 1049 -11.43 2.44 12.00
C GLY A 1049 -10.65 2.17 10.73
N THR A 1050 -11.24 1.41 9.81
CA THR A 1050 -10.78 1.28 8.42
C THR A 1050 -11.81 1.98 7.54
N ALA A 1051 -11.36 2.89 6.68
CA ALA A 1051 -12.21 3.58 5.72
C ALA A 1051 -11.93 3.09 4.30
N ARG A 1052 -13.01 2.90 3.55
CA ARG A 1052 -13.00 2.71 2.09
C ARG A 1052 -13.89 3.78 1.47
N TYR A 1053 -13.52 4.22 0.29
CA TYR A 1053 -14.27 5.23 -0.44
C TYR A 1053 -14.51 4.70 -1.83
N ASP A 1054 -15.78 4.55 -2.18
CA ASP A 1054 -16.23 4.02 -3.45
C ASP A 1054 -16.67 5.17 -4.35
N GLY A 1055 -15.99 6.32 -4.36
CA GLY A 1055 -16.37 7.46 -5.20
C GLY A 1055 -17.70 8.16 -4.82
N THR A 1056 -18.56 7.55 -4.01
CA THR A 1056 -19.84 8.13 -3.57
C THR A 1056 -20.01 8.08 -2.06
N ASN A 1057 -19.81 6.92 -1.47
CA ASN A 1057 -19.98 6.58 -0.07
C ASN A 1057 -18.63 6.24 0.60
N ILE A 1058 -18.61 6.45 1.90
CA ILE A 1058 -17.49 6.13 2.77
C ILE A 1058 -17.93 4.99 3.68
N ASP A 1059 -17.37 3.82 3.43
CA ASP A 1059 -17.61 2.62 4.24
C ASP A 1059 -16.60 2.54 5.36
N LEU A 1060 -17.08 2.28 6.58
CA LEU A 1060 -16.28 2.28 7.79
C LEU A 1060 -16.44 0.98 8.56
N VAL A 1061 -15.32 0.29 8.82
CA VAL A 1061 -15.29 -0.83 9.76
C VAL A 1061 -14.59 -0.38 11.04
N LEU A 1062 -15.32 -0.34 12.15
CA LEU A 1062 -14.85 0.13 13.45
C LEU A 1062 -14.67 -1.07 14.39
N SER A 1063 -13.44 -1.30 14.81
CA SER A 1063 -13.05 -2.44 15.63
C SER A 1063 -12.47 -2.00 16.97
N SER A 1064 -12.47 -2.92 17.94
CA SER A 1064 -12.09 -2.66 19.34
C SER A 1064 -12.86 -1.49 19.95
N THR A 1065 -14.14 -1.41 19.65
CA THR A 1065 -14.99 -0.28 20.04
C THR A 1065 -15.58 -0.45 21.45
N SER A 1066 -15.73 0.67 22.16
CA SER A 1066 -16.31 0.72 23.50
C SER A 1066 -17.04 2.04 23.75
N THR A 1067 -17.60 2.23 24.95
CA THR A 1067 -18.19 3.51 25.36
C THR A 1067 -17.18 4.68 25.38
N ALA A 1068 -15.87 4.39 25.33
CA ALA A 1068 -14.83 5.41 25.17
C ALA A 1068 -14.61 5.83 23.69
N SER A 1069 -15.10 5.03 22.74
CA SER A 1069 -14.97 5.28 21.30
C SER A 1069 -15.80 6.47 20.86
N GLY A 1070 -15.19 7.33 20.03
CA GLY A 1070 -15.81 8.53 19.51
C GLY A 1070 -15.37 8.79 18.07
N LEU A 1071 -16.26 8.56 17.09
CA LEU A 1071 -16.06 8.87 15.68
C LEU A 1071 -16.37 10.34 15.44
N THR A 1072 -15.44 11.05 14.81
CA THR A 1072 -15.67 12.40 14.31
C THR A 1072 -15.34 12.45 12.82
N VAL A 1073 -16.30 12.94 12.03
CA VAL A 1073 -16.16 13.21 10.60
C VAL A 1073 -16.29 14.71 10.38
N THR A 1074 -15.32 15.31 9.70
CA THR A 1074 -15.34 16.73 9.33
C THR A 1074 -15.07 16.88 7.85
N THR A 1075 -15.76 17.81 7.21
CA THR A 1075 -15.71 18.06 5.77
C THR A 1075 -15.30 19.51 5.50
N LYS A 1076 -14.59 19.77 4.41
CA LYS A 1076 -14.17 21.12 3.98
C LYS A 1076 -13.93 21.19 2.47
N GLY A 1077 -14.42 22.23 1.79
CA GLY A 1077 -14.35 22.30 0.32
C GLY A 1077 -15.51 21.54 -0.32
N GLY A 1078 -15.54 21.47 -1.66
CA GLY A 1078 -16.60 20.82 -2.45
C GLY A 1078 -18.02 21.22 -2.05
N ASP A 1079 -18.94 20.26 -1.99
CA ASP A 1079 -20.31 20.46 -1.46
C ASP A 1079 -20.36 20.56 0.08
N GLY A 1080 -19.23 20.24 0.74
CA GLY A 1080 -19.06 20.33 2.18
C GLY A 1080 -19.78 19.22 2.96
N ARG A 1081 -20.23 18.16 2.30
CA ARG A 1081 -20.88 17.00 2.88
C ARG A 1081 -20.01 15.75 2.70
N ALA A 1082 -20.42 14.67 3.35
CA ALA A 1082 -19.83 13.36 3.12
C ALA A 1082 -20.94 12.34 3.21
N ARG A 1083 -20.92 11.30 2.39
CA ARG A 1083 -21.91 10.22 2.45
C ARG A 1083 -21.25 9.03 3.13
N LEU A 1084 -21.75 8.64 4.29
CA LEU A 1084 -21.33 7.40 4.94
C LEU A 1084 -22.26 6.30 4.46
N GLY A 1085 -21.69 5.29 3.82
CA GLY A 1085 -22.41 4.11 3.38
C GLY A 1085 -22.58 3.15 4.54
N ARG A 1086 -21.89 2.02 4.46
CA ARG A 1086 -21.89 1.00 5.51
C ARG A 1086 -20.92 1.33 6.62
N VAL A 1087 -21.43 1.47 7.84
CA VAL A 1087 -20.61 1.72 9.03
C VAL A 1087 -20.88 0.65 10.08
N THR A 1088 -19.85 -0.10 10.47
CA THR A 1088 -20.01 -1.24 11.37
C THR A 1088 -19.14 -1.09 12.60
N SER A 1089 -19.62 -1.51 13.77
CA SER A 1089 -18.91 -1.42 15.03
C SER A 1089 -19.03 -2.73 15.79
N ASP A 1090 -17.89 -3.31 16.21
CA ASP A 1090 -17.83 -4.60 16.89
C ASP A 1090 -18.24 -4.61 18.37
N GLY A 1091 -18.49 -3.43 18.95
CA GLY A 1091 -18.83 -3.22 20.34
C GLY A 1091 -19.67 -1.97 20.58
N ALA A 1092 -19.82 -1.57 21.85
CA ALA A 1092 -20.54 -0.34 22.22
C ALA A 1092 -19.81 0.93 21.74
N PHE A 1093 -20.53 2.06 21.69
CA PHE A 1093 -19.98 3.30 21.14
C PHE A 1093 -20.36 4.53 21.97
N GLY A 1094 -19.38 5.39 22.23
CA GLY A 1094 -19.56 6.62 23.01
C GLY A 1094 -20.20 7.75 22.21
N ALA A 1095 -19.66 8.10 21.04
CA ALA A 1095 -20.23 9.19 20.24
C ALA A 1095 -19.91 9.10 18.75
N ILE A 1096 -20.89 9.31 17.89
CA ILE A 1096 -20.69 9.60 16.46
C ILE A 1096 -21.02 11.07 16.23
N THR A 1097 -20.04 11.85 15.77
CA THR A 1097 -20.18 13.28 15.46
C THR A 1097 -19.79 13.52 14.01
N ALA A 1098 -20.77 13.50 13.11
CA ALA A 1098 -20.60 13.62 11.67
C ALA A 1098 -21.70 14.55 11.11
N LYS A 1099 -21.74 15.78 11.62
CA LYS A 1099 -22.88 16.71 11.44
C LYS A 1099 -23.15 17.11 9.99
N THR A 1100 -22.12 17.06 9.16
CA THR A 1100 -22.16 17.34 7.73
C THR A 1100 -22.26 16.07 6.89
N SER A 1101 -22.40 14.91 7.53
CA SER A 1101 -22.39 13.63 6.84
C SER A 1101 -23.76 12.96 6.84
N ASP A 1102 -24.15 12.45 5.68
CA ASP A 1102 -25.39 11.71 5.48
C ASP A 1102 -25.14 10.20 5.64
N ILE A 1103 -26.10 9.47 6.21
CA ILE A 1103 -26.05 8.01 6.27
C ILE A 1103 -26.98 7.45 5.20
N THR A 1104 -26.42 6.79 4.20
CA THR A 1104 -27.13 6.30 3.02
C THR A 1104 -27.46 4.82 3.08
N GLU A 1105 -26.66 4.02 3.79
CA GLU A 1105 -26.86 2.58 4.00
C GLU A 1105 -27.00 2.21 5.50
N THR A 1106 -26.38 1.10 5.94
CA THR A 1106 -26.49 0.59 7.31
C THR A 1106 -25.35 1.09 8.19
N LEU A 1107 -25.72 1.78 9.27
CA LEU A 1107 -24.89 2.06 10.43
C LEU A 1107 -25.26 1.10 11.57
N TYR A 1108 -24.43 0.09 11.79
CA TYR A 1108 -24.62 -0.95 12.81
C TYR A 1108 -23.63 -0.83 13.97
N ILE A 1109 -24.16 -0.80 15.21
CA ILE A 1109 -23.40 -0.83 16.45
C ILE A 1109 -23.72 -2.10 17.24
N ASN A 1110 -22.74 -3.00 17.39
CA ASN A 1110 -22.85 -4.20 18.21
C ASN A 1110 -22.72 -3.89 19.72
N GLY A 1111 -23.59 -3.01 20.21
CA GLY A 1111 -23.66 -2.57 21.60
C GLY A 1111 -24.56 -1.35 21.79
N GLY A 1112 -24.40 -0.66 22.93
CA GLY A 1112 -25.12 0.59 23.18
C GLY A 1112 -24.44 1.80 22.55
N LEU A 1113 -25.22 2.80 22.13
CA LEU A 1113 -24.76 4.04 21.50
C LEU A 1113 -25.13 5.24 22.39
N THR A 1114 -24.14 5.92 22.97
CA THR A 1114 -24.42 7.02 23.91
C THR A 1114 -24.84 8.31 23.18
N LYS A 1115 -24.29 8.58 22.00
CA LYS A 1115 -24.65 9.75 21.20
C LYS A 1115 -24.40 9.55 19.71
N ILE A 1116 -25.31 10.04 18.88
CA ILE A 1116 -25.10 10.28 17.45
C ILE A 1116 -25.60 11.68 17.06
N ASP A 1117 -24.83 12.37 16.21
CA ASP A 1117 -25.10 13.69 15.65
C ASP A 1117 -24.65 13.69 14.18
N VAL A 1118 -25.61 13.47 13.27
CA VAL A 1118 -25.40 13.28 11.81
C VAL A 1118 -26.29 14.20 10.99
N GLY A 1119 -26.08 14.25 9.67
CA GLY A 1119 -26.90 14.94 8.68
C GLY A 1119 -28.28 14.29 8.49
N THR A 1120 -28.60 13.97 7.24
CA THR A 1120 -29.78 13.21 6.80
C THR A 1120 -29.51 11.72 6.99
N LEU A 1121 -30.55 10.97 7.35
CA LEU A 1121 -30.54 9.51 7.34
C LEU A 1121 -31.54 9.02 6.31
N SER A 1122 -31.08 8.25 5.32
CA SER A 1122 -31.95 7.53 4.37
C SER A 1122 -31.83 6.02 4.45
N GLY A 1123 -30.81 5.51 5.16
CA GLY A 1123 -30.62 4.08 5.40
C GLY A 1123 -31.05 3.64 6.81
N THR A 1124 -30.30 2.70 7.39
CA THR A 1124 -30.59 2.08 8.69
C THR A 1124 -29.59 2.50 9.75
N LEU A 1125 -30.06 2.85 10.94
CA LEU A 1125 -29.27 2.92 12.17
C LEU A 1125 -29.75 1.82 13.13
N ALA A 1126 -28.91 0.84 13.41
CA ALA A 1126 -29.20 -0.23 14.36
C ALA A 1126 -28.16 -0.29 15.48
N ALA A 1127 -28.62 -0.37 16.73
CA ALA A 1127 -27.77 -0.61 17.88
C ALA A 1127 -28.28 -1.82 18.67
N ALA A 1128 -27.41 -2.78 18.97
CA ALA A 1128 -27.75 -3.96 19.76
C ALA A 1128 -28.17 -3.63 21.21
N GLY A 1129 -27.84 -2.43 21.70
CA GLY A 1129 -28.23 -1.92 23.00
C GLY A 1129 -29.00 -0.59 22.94
N ASN A 1130 -28.98 0.14 24.05
CA ASN A 1130 -29.67 1.42 24.17
C ASN A 1130 -29.05 2.50 23.29
N ILE A 1131 -29.89 3.43 22.79
CA ILE A 1131 -29.44 4.66 22.14
C ILE A 1131 -29.77 5.84 23.08
N ALA A 1132 -28.77 6.45 23.71
CA ALA A 1132 -29.07 7.53 24.65
C ALA A 1132 -29.46 8.84 23.93
N ASN A 1133 -28.71 9.28 22.91
CA ASN A 1133 -29.05 10.51 22.18
C ASN A 1133 -28.88 10.34 20.67
N ALA A 1134 -29.98 10.29 19.92
CA ALA A 1134 -29.97 10.34 18.46
C ALA A 1134 -30.35 11.74 17.95
N ASN A 1135 -29.42 12.41 17.28
CA ASN A 1135 -29.64 13.75 16.71
C ASN A 1135 -29.37 13.73 15.21
N PHE A 1136 -30.37 14.15 14.43
CA PHE A 1136 -30.31 14.26 12.98
C PHE A 1136 -30.49 15.73 12.58
N ARG A 1137 -29.52 16.27 11.86
CA ARG A 1137 -29.47 17.68 11.41
C ARG A 1137 -30.26 17.88 10.12
N GLY A 1138 -30.41 16.84 9.33
CA GLY A 1138 -31.22 16.79 8.12
C GLY A 1138 -32.55 16.07 8.33
N ASP A 1139 -33.00 15.41 7.27
CA ASP A 1139 -34.25 14.66 7.21
C ASP A 1139 -34.05 13.18 7.61
N LEU A 1140 -35.14 12.50 7.92
CA LEU A 1140 -35.24 11.04 7.85
C LEU A 1140 -36.11 10.70 6.66
N ALA A 1141 -35.57 10.00 5.66
CA ALA A 1141 -36.24 9.73 4.39
C ALA A 1141 -36.18 8.23 4.07
N GLY A 1142 -37.27 7.50 4.32
CA GLY A 1142 -37.27 6.03 4.20
C GLY A 1142 -36.39 5.34 5.25
N ALA A 1143 -36.03 6.04 6.32
CA ALA A 1143 -35.03 5.59 7.28
C ALA A 1143 -35.56 4.58 8.29
N VAL A 1144 -34.68 3.72 8.80
CA VAL A 1144 -34.98 2.81 9.91
C VAL A 1144 -34.03 3.09 11.07
N VAL A 1145 -34.56 3.31 12.28
CA VAL A 1145 -33.76 3.54 13.49
C VAL A 1145 -34.17 2.57 14.58
N LEU A 1146 -33.27 1.70 15.03
CA LEU A 1146 -33.57 0.62 15.96
C LEU A 1146 -32.59 0.59 17.14
N ALA A 1147 -33.14 0.60 18.36
CA ALA A 1147 -32.41 0.28 19.57
C ALA A 1147 -32.82 -1.11 20.08
N GLY A 1148 -31.83 -1.91 20.51
CA GLY A 1148 -32.05 -3.29 20.94
C GLY A 1148 -32.05 -4.30 19.80
N THR A 1149 -31.47 -3.97 18.64
CA THR A 1149 -31.43 -4.84 17.47
C THR A 1149 -29.98 -5.20 17.15
N ASN A 1150 -29.63 -6.48 17.34
CA ASN A 1150 -28.34 -7.04 16.94
C ASN A 1150 -28.51 -7.69 15.57
N LEU A 1151 -27.85 -7.14 14.55
CA LEU A 1151 -27.96 -7.59 13.15
C LEU A 1151 -27.10 -8.83 12.83
N GLY A 1152 -26.68 -9.59 13.83
CA GLY A 1152 -25.97 -10.85 13.61
C GLY A 1152 -24.68 -10.71 12.79
N ALA A 1153 -24.40 -11.73 11.97
CA ALA A 1153 -23.17 -11.79 11.18
C ALA A 1153 -23.30 -11.14 9.80
N ASP A 1154 -24.51 -11.04 9.27
CA ASP A 1154 -24.79 -10.39 7.98
C ASP A 1154 -24.85 -8.85 8.10
N GLN A 1155 -24.99 -8.35 9.32
CA GLN A 1155 -25.00 -6.92 9.68
C GLN A 1155 -26.03 -6.13 8.87
N SER A 1156 -27.09 -6.82 8.45
CA SER A 1156 -28.12 -6.31 7.54
C SER A 1156 -29.49 -6.60 8.12
N ILE A 1157 -30.41 -5.69 7.88
CA ILE A 1157 -31.72 -5.73 8.50
C ILE A 1157 -32.64 -6.77 7.80
N GLY A 1158 -33.34 -7.61 8.58
CA GLY A 1158 -34.29 -8.60 8.05
C GLY A 1158 -33.76 -10.04 7.96
N GLY A 1159 -32.58 -10.31 8.54
CA GLY A 1159 -31.98 -11.66 8.61
C GLY A 1159 -32.51 -12.46 9.80
N GLY A 1160 -32.76 -13.77 9.65
CA GLY A 1160 -33.15 -14.65 10.79
C GLY A 1160 -32.12 -14.87 11.92
N ASP A 1161 -31.08 -14.05 12.01
CA ASP A 1161 -30.02 -13.98 13.04
C ASP A 1161 -30.03 -12.60 13.70
N ASP A 1162 -30.91 -11.71 13.22
CA ASP A 1162 -31.38 -10.56 13.96
C ASP A 1162 -31.90 -11.02 15.32
N ALA A 1163 -31.28 -10.48 16.37
CA ALA A 1163 -31.73 -10.70 17.74
C ALA A 1163 -32.24 -9.38 18.29
N PHE A 1164 -33.47 -9.43 18.80
CA PHE A 1164 -34.17 -8.28 19.35
C PHE A 1164 -34.21 -8.36 20.87
N ALA A 1165 -33.99 -7.24 21.55
CA ALA A 1165 -33.93 -7.13 22.99
C ALA A 1165 -34.60 -5.84 23.47
N ALA A 1166 -35.05 -5.84 24.72
CA ALA A 1166 -35.59 -4.64 25.34
C ALA A 1166 -34.52 -3.53 25.39
N ALA A 1167 -34.86 -2.33 24.92
CA ALA A 1167 -33.92 -1.22 24.83
C ALA A 1167 -34.61 0.14 24.88
N THR A 1168 -33.86 1.18 25.23
CA THR A 1168 -34.37 2.54 25.36
C THR A 1168 -33.71 3.48 24.36
N ILE A 1169 -34.52 4.35 23.74
CA ILE A 1169 -34.05 5.59 23.11
C ILE A 1169 -34.32 6.75 24.08
N THR A 1170 -33.27 7.29 24.71
CA THR A 1170 -33.46 8.32 25.75
C THR A 1170 -33.87 9.66 25.16
N LYS A 1171 -33.27 10.06 24.03
CA LYS A 1171 -33.63 11.27 23.31
C LYS A 1171 -33.45 11.07 21.81
N PHE A 1172 -34.48 11.37 21.05
CA PHE A 1172 -34.51 11.35 19.60
C PHE A 1172 -34.86 12.74 19.08
N THR A 1173 -34.00 13.32 18.26
CA THR A 1173 -34.15 14.69 17.75
C THR A 1173 -33.92 14.75 16.24
N VAL A 1174 -34.87 15.29 15.48
CA VAL A 1174 -34.76 15.53 14.04
C VAL A 1174 -35.01 17.00 13.75
N ALA A 1175 -34.06 17.67 13.10
CA ALA A 1175 -34.20 19.07 12.71
C ALA A 1175 -35.02 19.24 11.42
N GLY A 1176 -34.98 18.23 10.53
CA GLY A 1176 -35.74 18.15 9.30
C GLY A 1176 -37.11 17.48 9.42
N THR A 1177 -37.58 16.97 8.29
CA THR A 1177 -38.79 16.17 8.12
C THR A 1177 -38.51 14.69 8.41
N VAL A 1178 -39.50 13.97 8.93
CA VAL A 1178 -39.50 12.51 9.02
C VAL A 1178 -40.54 11.99 8.04
N ALA A 1179 -40.08 11.27 6.99
CA ALA A 1179 -40.92 10.79 5.91
C ALA A 1179 -40.71 9.29 5.65
N ALA A 1180 -41.79 8.53 5.56
CA ALA A 1180 -41.79 7.09 5.31
C ALA A 1180 -40.77 6.29 6.16
N SER A 1181 -40.49 6.74 7.37
CA SER A 1181 -39.43 6.21 8.24
C SER A 1181 -39.98 5.47 9.46
N ALA A 1182 -39.23 4.48 9.95
CA ALA A 1182 -39.54 3.67 11.13
C ALA A 1182 -38.53 3.90 12.26
N VAL A 1183 -39.01 4.10 13.50
CA VAL A 1183 -38.16 4.29 14.69
C VAL A 1183 -38.62 3.36 15.81
N GLY A 1184 -37.81 2.39 16.21
CA GLY A 1184 -38.15 1.36 17.20
C GLY A 1184 -37.18 1.31 18.38
N ALA A 1185 -37.73 1.12 19.58
CA ALA A 1185 -36.97 0.77 20.77
C ALA A 1185 -37.47 -0.57 21.32
N GLY A 1186 -36.64 -1.61 21.28
CA GLY A 1186 -37.01 -2.98 21.63
C GLY A 1186 -38.18 -3.51 20.81
N PHE A 1187 -38.12 -3.30 19.49
CA PHE A 1187 -39.13 -3.71 18.53
C PHE A 1187 -38.61 -4.87 17.67
N ASP A 1188 -39.42 -5.93 17.58
CA ASP A 1188 -39.21 -7.09 16.72
C ASP A 1188 -40.22 -7.02 15.55
N PRO A 1189 -39.78 -6.78 14.31
CA PRO A 1189 -40.64 -6.70 13.13
C PRO A 1189 -41.17 -8.09 12.73
N VAL A 1190 -42.38 -8.15 12.16
CA VAL A 1190 -42.88 -9.39 11.55
C VAL A 1190 -42.37 -9.49 10.11
N ASP A 1191 -41.73 -10.63 9.78
CA ASP A 1191 -41.22 -10.93 8.43
C ASP A 1191 -40.32 -9.82 7.84
N GLY A 1192 -39.59 -9.08 8.69
CA GLY A 1192 -38.70 -7.98 8.25
C GLY A 1192 -39.45 -6.72 7.77
N VAL A 1193 -40.76 -6.64 8.00
CA VAL A 1193 -41.57 -5.47 7.68
C VAL A 1193 -41.60 -4.52 8.87
N TYR A 1194 -41.01 -3.33 8.69
CA TYR A 1194 -40.86 -2.30 9.74
C TYR A 1194 -42.03 -1.30 9.77
N ILE A 1195 -43.18 -1.70 9.23
CA ILE A 1195 -44.42 -0.93 9.20
C ILE A 1195 -45.58 -1.84 9.64
N ASN A 1196 -46.21 -1.50 10.78
CA ASN A 1196 -47.34 -2.14 11.45
C ASN A 1196 -47.30 -3.68 11.66
N GLY A 1197 -47.53 -4.14 12.89
CA GLY A 1197 -47.75 -5.56 13.20
C GLY A 1197 -46.56 -6.31 13.83
N GLY A 1198 -45.47 -5.63 14.18
CA GLY A 1198 -44.38 -6.19 14.99
C GLY A 1198 -44.72 -6.37 16.47
N VAL A 1199 -43.80 -6.97 17.23
CA VAL A 1199 -43.92 -7.24 18.68
C VAL A 1199 -42.95 -6.36 19.45
N VAL A 1200 -43.41 -5.70 20.52
CA VAL A 1200 -42.50 -5.05 21.47
C VAL A 1200 -41.94 -6.06 22.46
N ILE A 1201 -40.62 -6.14 22.50
CA ILE A 1201 -39.88 -6.98 23.44
C ILE A 1201 -39.65 -6.18 24.72
N GLY A 1202 -40.28 -6.58 25.83
CA GLY A 1202 -39.95 -6.09 27.18
C GLY A 1202 -40.83 -4.97 27.76
N GLY A 1203 -41.98 -4.65 27.16
CA GLY A 1203 -42.97 -3.72 27.74
C GLY A 1203 -42.39 -2.34 28.08
N ALA A 1204 -42.67 -1.79 29.26
CA ALA A 1204 -42.22 -0.45 29.67
C ALA A 1204 -40.69 -0.25 29.72
N ALA A 1205 -39.89 -1.32 29.65
CA ALA A 1205 -38.43 -1.23 29.52
C ALA A 1205 -37.99 -0.82 28.10
N SER A 1206 -38.88 -1.01 27.12
CA SER A 1206 -38.74 -0.59 25.74
C SER A 1206 -39.37 0.76 25.55
N LEU A 1207 -38.58 1.81 25.69
CA LEU A 1207 -39.05 3.18 25.90
C LEU A 1207 -38.38 4.16 24.93
N ILE A 1208 -39.17 5.04 24.31
CA ILE A 1208 -38.66 6.26 23.70
C ILE A 1208 -39.02 7.45 24.60
N LYS A 1209 -38.04 7.91 25.37
CA LYS A 1209 -38.30 8.86 26.48
C LYS A 1209 -38.52 10.29 26.02
N THR A 1210 -37.89 10.72 24.94
CA THR A 1210 -38.11 12.07 24.38
C THR A 1210 -38.00 12.06 22.86
N ILE A 1211 -39.02 12.57 22.19
CA ILE A 1211 -39.07 12.75 20.74
C ILE A 1211 -39.19 14.25 20.45
N VAL A 1212 -38.29 14.77 19.63
CA VAL A 1212 -38.32 16.16 19.16
C VAL A 1212 -38.15 16.19 17.65
N VAL A 1213 -39.20 16.53 16.91
CA VAL A 1213 -39.13 16.80 15.47
C VAL A 1213 -39.45 18.26 15.25
N LYS A 1214 -38.62 18.99 14.50
CA LYS A 1214 -38.82 20.44 14.29
C LYS A 1214 -39.71 20.75 13.09
N ARG A 1215 -39.74 19.88 12.07
CA ARG A 1215 -40.61 19.99 10.90
C ARG A 1215 -41.64 18.86 10.88
N VAL A 1216 -42.05 18.41 9.69
CA VAL A 1216 -43.17 17.49 9.53
C VAL A 1216 -42.79 16.06 9.92
N VAL A 1217 -43.74 15.32 10.48
CA VAL A 1217 -43.73 13.85 10.51
C VAL A 1217 -44.90 13.42 9.64
N ASP A 1218 -44.64 12.73 8.54
CA ASP A 1218 -45.70 12.32 7.61
C ASP A 1218 -46.58 11.20 8.19
N GLY A 1219 -47.65 10.85 7.46
CA GLY A 1219 -48.57 9.79 7.87
C GLY A 1219 -48.06 8.37 7.58
N ALA A 1220 -46.97 8.20 6.83
CA ALA A 1220 -46.38 6.90 6.53
C ALA A 1220 -45.37 6.47 7.60
N SER A 1221 -44.84 7.43 8.36
CA SER A 1221 -43.87 7.19 9.42
C SER A 1221 -44.46 6.53 10.67
N ARG A 1222 -43.65 5.70 11.32
CA ARG A 1222 -44.03 4.96 12.52
C ARG A 1222 -42.96 5.02 13.61
N PHE A 1223 -43.41 5.15 14.84
CA PHE A 1223 -42.62 5.05 16.06
C PHE A 1223 -43.14 3.88 16.89
N PHE A 1224 -42.25 2.98 17.33
CA PHE A 1224 -42.59 1.77 18.07
C PHE A 1224 -41.87 1.72 19.41
N ALA A 1225 -42.62 1.57 20.49
CA ALA A 1225 -42.09 1.37 21.84
C ALA A 1225 -43.17 0.80 22.76
N GLY A 1226 -42.76 0.17 23.87
CA GLY A 1226 -43.69 -0.22 24.94
C GLY A 1226 -44.15 0.96 25.80
N ALA A 1227 -43.48 2.11 25.71
CA ALA A 1227 -43.94 3.38 26.25
C ALA A 1227 -43.29 4.59 25.53
N PHE A 1228 -43.99 5.73 25.53
CA PHE A 1228 -43.47 7.01 25.08
C PHE A 1228 -43.43 8.02 26.23
N GLY A 1229 -42.37 8.83 26.29
CA GLY A 1229 -42.26 9.94 27.22
C GLY A 1229 -42.73 11.27 26.60
N SER A 1230 -41.87 12.29 26.61
CA SER A 1230 -42.20 13.62 26.07
C SER A 1230 -42.14 13.64 24.55
N ILE A 1231 -43.22 14.06 23.89
CA ILE A 1231 -43.26 14.22 22.42
C ILE A 1231 -43.43 15.70 22.07
N LYS A 1232 -42.56 16.20 21.21
CA LYS A 1232 -42.57 17.57 20.69
C LYS A 1232 -42.41 17.51 19.17
N VAL A 1233 -43.54 17.49 18.47
CA VAL A 1233 -43.61 17.56 17.02
C VAL A 1233 -44.54 18.70 16.62
N PRO A 1234 -44.49 19.24 15.39
CA PRO A 1234 -45.41 20.28 14.96
C PRO A 1234 -46.85 19.75 14.93
N GLY A 1235 -47.74 20.50 15.57
CA GLY A 1235 -49.12 20.06 15.83
C GLY A 1235 -49.29 19.47 17.23
N LYS A 1236 -50.53 19.46 17.74
CA LYS A 1236 -50.85 18.81 19.00
C LYS A 1236 -50.99 17.31 18.73
N VAL A 1237 -50.14 16.50 19.37
CA VAL A 1237 -50.14 15.04 19.23
C VAL A 1237 -50.44 14.41 20.58
N ASP A 1238 -51.42 13.50 20.59
CA ASP A 1238 -51.64 12.57 21.69
C ASP A 1238 -51.14 11.18 21.23
N PRO A 1239 -49.99 10.69 21.76
CA PRO A 1239 -49.44 9.41 21.32
C PRO A 1239 -50.35 8.20 21.57
N ALA A 1240 -51.36 8.32 22.44
CA ALA A 1240 -52.33 7.24 22.65
C ALA A 1240 -53.40 7.18 21.55
N ALA A 1241 -53.52 8.23 20.71
CA ALA A 1241 -54.56 8.37 19.70
C ALA A 1241 -54.02 8.67 18.29
N ASP A 1242 -52.71 8.78 18.13
CA ASP A 1242 -52.05 9.12 16.87
C ASP A 1242 -51.39 7.86 16.28
N GLU A 1243 -51.87 7.41 15.12
CA GLU A 1243 -51.45 6.17 14.45
C GLU A 1243 -49.95 6.12 14.10
N ARG A 1244 -49.25 7.26 14.15
CA ARG A 1244 -47.80 7.29 13.97
C ARG A 1244 -47.05 6.75 15.18
N PHE A 1245 -47.68 6.67 16.35
CA PHE A 1245 -47.09 6.21 17.61
C PHE A 1245 -47.79 4.93 18.07
N GLU A 1246 -47.11 3.80 17.89
CA GLU A 1246 -47.66 2.50 18.26
C GLU A 1246 -47.09 2.08 19.62
N VAL A 1247 -47.97 2.08 20.63
CA VAL A 1247 -47.73 1.43 21.91
C VAL A 1247 -48.24 0.00 21.80
N LEU A 1248 -47.33 -0.94 21.55
CA LEU A 1248 -47.65 -2.35 21.32
C LEU A 1248 -47.70 -3.15 22.63
#